data_AF-A0AAE0TEI6-F1
#
_entry.id   AF-A0AAE0TEI6-F1
#
_cell.length_a   1.000
_cell.length_b   1.000
_cell.length_c   1.000
_cell.angle_alpha   90.00
_cell.angle_beta   90.00
_cell.angle_gamma   90.00
#
_symmetry.space_group_name_H-M   'P 1'
#
loop_
_entity.id
_entity.type
_entity.pdbx_description
1 polymer ?
#
loop_
_entity_poly.entity_id
_entity_poly.type
_entity_poly.pdbx_seq_one_letter_code
_entity_poly.pdbx_strand_id
1 'polypeptide(L)'
;MAEEREFHQKFIQFPSSFSLEIEELSQSKYLDSHKRALTLKCETKEFETVTECIRIYNLLSFLHWIEDDQANAYKHNKKVLDLEKENIIALCNRVWMQRKCGHLTEADEKLNEVKKLAASKQDLLLQGQAEIAYSYSAFGPRYFSQSIKLYNQLLTEVVDKDTDPKLLLLWKLDLGIAYRKFCNPGNLLSKQDWRERSMDDCIEKAALLFHEVINSDSPARWKGQCFASLAEFAFSIFTEIHGTKSQRELFPKEIASTTVDKFLNLALGACDNDSHVLKVCGKLFKYFNQLDRAEEILRKSICIMDTSYGHHHLALVLKKKLMKRMFDAKAHNRKGIDKNSTNSLMKGKIVRPSRDSKCNQQGQETTRNFPIRRLQSQEPSNNSFKKEAAKAFSHVVNIPAYERDSVEEIMTHLDKAIEFGNEWASFEKGLMFRQIKEHKKAFETFIKTLNMKDLRTAATVTVACYEHLGACSRDLAQGEIDPENKRKLEADAIKYFRKAVVTSACNASQELRYLRDGWMAYPTLKDMFQPQKRDIEKLKVFAELSRLLGKYGDTLDFYEKIIELDDTQSNDPEIIRGQIQILIKEGHFEQAAVLLDLQSCTEGKYKITEEFCKSVYLKCAFHLLSTDKKEDSGQRFRQAFYVASADKPKAEPDFDIFFLYDEENETQKPRSKVQASALANNLKDILGGISGLRITSNSESLLPGSLKLDSQTKQMNSSSNIILILDTNEELQGELKYFIQIAKHIDLEKKSKLCLITIDGCTCPLELTGCLRVDFKTILMQRQDDFFLWAQSFLYRLLGITKSEE
;
A
#
# COMPACT_ATOMS: atom_id res chain seq x y z
N MET A 1 -14.89 -18.07 41.65
CA MET A 1 -15.45 -19.21 40.88
C MET A 1 -16.96 -19.12 40.67
N ALA A 2 -17.84 -19.76 41.47
CA ALA A 2 -19.28 -19.79 41.18
C ALA A 2 -19.93 -18.39 41.19
N GLU A 3 -19.80 -17.68 42.32
CA GLU A 3 -20.27 -16.29 42.52
C GLU A 3 -19.65 -15.29 41.52
N GLU A 4 -18.46 -15.59 41.01
CA GLU A 4 -17.76 -14.76 40.03
C GLU A 4 -18.35 -14.96 38.62
N ARG A 5 -18.69 -16.20 38.24
CA ARG A 5 -19.44 -16.49 37.01
C ARG A 5 -20.84 -15.88 37.07
N GLU A 6 -21.52 -16.00 38.22
CA GLU A 6 -22.85 -15.44 38.44
C GLU A 6 -22.85 -13.91 38.38
N PHE A 7 -21.88 -13.25 39.02
CA PHE A 7 -21.68 -11.82 38.86
C PHE A 7 -21.38 -11.44 37.40
N HIS A 8 -20.49 -12.16 36.73
CA HIS A 8 -20.12 -11.86 35.34
C HIS A 8 -21.33 -11.95 34.40
N GLN A 9 -22.17 -12.99 34.54
CA GLN A 9 -23.45 -13.10 33.83
C GLN A 9 -24.41 -11.95 34.16
N LYS A 10 -24.46 -11.49 35.41
CA LYS A 10 -25.29 -10.35 35.85
C LYS A 10 -24.72 -8.98 35.46
N PHE A 11 -23.44 -8.90 35.06
CA PHE A 11 -22.75 -7.66 34.71
C PHE A 11 -22.61 -7.45 33.19
N ILE A 12 -22.35 -8.50 32.42
CA ILE A 12 -22.07 -8.44 30.97
C ILE A 12 -23.23 -7.88 30.12
N GLN A 13 -24.45 -7.85 30.67
CA GLN A 13 -25.62 -7.20 30.07
C GLN A 13 -25.56 -5.66 30.08
N PHE A 14 -24.61 -5.05 30.81
CA PHE A 14 -24.44 -3.60 30.88
C PHE A 14 -23.18 -3.15 30.12
N PRO A 15 -23.24 -2.04 29.37
CA PRO A 15 -22.08 -1.53 28.66
C PRO A 15 -21.02 -1.05 29.67
N SER A 16 -19.76 -1.32 29.39
CA SER A 16 -18.62 -1.07 30.28
C SER A 16 -17.36 -0.89 29.44
N SER A 17 -16.45 0.00 29.83
CA SER A 17 -15.16 0.07 29.12
C SER A 17 -14.35 -1.23 29.28
N PHE A 18 -14.65 -2.04 30.30
CA PHE A 18 -14.08 -3.38 30.48
C PHE A 18 -14.69 -4.46 29.57
N SER A 19 -15.67 -4.13 28.71
CA SER A 19 -16.14 -5.03 27.62
C SER A 19 -15.49 -4.72 26.27
N LEU A 20 -14.32 -4.07 26.27
CA LEU A 20 -13.53 -3.80 25.07
C LEU A 20 -12.61 -4.99 24.74
N GLU A 21 -12.84 -5.64 23.60
CA GLU A 21 -12.09 -6.79 23.10
C GLU A 21 -10.72 -6.34 22.54
N ILE A 22 -9.78 -6.08 23.46
CA ILE A 22 -8.46 -5.46 23.20
C ILE A 22 -7.30 -6.38 23.66
N GLU A 23 -7.57 -7.67 23.83
CA GLU A 23 -6.69 -8.63 24.53
C GLU A 23 -5.26 -8.72 23.96
N GLU A 24 -5.07 -8.56 22.64
CA GLU A 24 -3.75 -8.54 21.98
C GLU A 24 -2.84 -7.37 22.41
N LEU A 25 -3.40 -6.27 22.93
CA LEU A 25 -2.65 -5.03 23.17
C LEU A 25 -2.06 -4.88 24.58
N SER A 26 -2.36 -5.80 25.49
CA SER A 26 -1.88 -5.81 26.90
C SER A 26 -0.35 -5.85 27.06
N GLN A 27 0.40 -6.20 26.00
CA GLN A 27 1.88 -6.18 25.97
C GLN A 27 2.44 -5.15 24.97
N SER A 28 1.60 -4.25 24.43
CA SER A 28 1.93 -3.46 23.25
C SER A 28 2.38 -2.02 23.53
N LYS A 29 3.43 -1.59 22.83
CA LYS A 29 3.86 -0.19 22.75
C LYS A 29 2.86 0.73 22.02
N TYR A 30 1.79 0.17 21.47
CA TYR A 30 0.70 0.88 20.79
C TYR A 30 -0.29 1.48 21.80
N LEU A 31 -0.57 0.74 22.88
CA LEU A 31 -1.41 1.18 23.99
C LEU A 31 -0.80 2.41 24.68
N ASP A 32 0.49 2.28 24.98
CA ASP A 32 1.40 3.29 25.52
C ASP A 32 1.28 4.65 24.78
N SER A 33 1.36 4.63 23.44
CA SER A 33 1.20 5.84 22.60
C SER A 33 -0.22 6.43 22.63
N HIS A 34 -1.26 5.59 22.57
CA HIS A 34 -2.65 6.06 22.61
C HIS A 34 -3.01 6.65 23.98
N LYS A 35 -2.55 6.03 25.08
CA LYS A 35 -2.73 6.58 26.43
C LYS A 35 -2.07 7.95 26.54
N ARG A 36 -0.80 8.08 26.11
CA ARG A 36 -0.08 9.38 26.11
C ARG A 36 -0.81 10.45 25.32
N ALA A 37 -1.31 10.15 24.12
CA ALA A 37 -2.05 11.11 23.30
C ALA A 37 -3.36 11.57 23.97
N LEU A 38 -4.10 10.66 24.61
CA LEU A 38 -5.32 10.98 25.35
C LEU A 38 -5.04 11.72 26.66
N THR A 39 -4.01 11.32 27.42
CA THR A 39 -3.56 12.02 28.63
C THR A 39 -3.13 13.45 28.31
N LEU A 40 -2.32 13.65 27.26
CA LEU A 40 -1.91 14.98 26.80
C LEU A 40 -3.13 15.84 26.45
N LYS A 41 -4.07 15.31 25.66
CA LYS A 41 -5.34 15.99 25.33
C LYS A 41 -6.16 16.39 26.57
N CYS A 42 -6.06 15.61 27.65
CA CYS A 42 -6.68 15.91 28.95
C CYS A 42 -5.94 16.97 29.79
N GLU A 43 -4.63 17.09 29.60
CA GLU A 43 -3.77 18.07 30.29
C GLU A 43 -3.82 19.44 29.61
N THR A 44 -3.77 19.46 28.27
CA THR A 44 -3.98 20.65 27.44
C THR A 44 -5.44 21.13 27.42
N LYS A 45 -6.38 20.28 27.85
CA LYS A 45 -7.84 20.49 27.82
C LYS A 45 -8.39 20.70 26.41
N GLU A 46 -7.80 20.03 25.42
CA GLU A 46 -8.21 20.01 24.01
C GLU A 46 -9.55 19.26 23.77
N PHE A 47 -10.58 19.52 24.59
CA PHE A 47 -11.89 18.89 24.48
C PHE A 47 -12.85 19.73 23.66
N GLU A 48 -13.45 19.14 22.63
CA GLU A 48 -14.40 19.84 21.78
C GLU A 48 -15.81 19.88 22.41
N THR A 49 -16.16 18.94 23.31
CA THR A 49 -17.40 18.97 24.11
C THR A 49 -17.22 18.34 25.50
N VAL A 50 -18.17 18.59 26.42
CA VAL A 50 -18.27 17.84 27.70
C VAL A 50 -18.50 16.35 27.45
N THR A 51 -19.32 15.98 26.47
CA THR A 51 -19.54 14.58 26.05
C THR A 51 -18.26 13.90 25.58
N GLU A 52 -17.40 14.62 24.84
CA GLU A 52 -16.08 14.11 24.45
C GLU A 52 -15.15 13.95 25.66
N CYS A 53 -15.17 14.91 26.60
CA CYS A 53 -14.42 14.85 27.84
C CYS A 53 -14.81 13.62 28.70
N ILE A 54 -16.11 13.33 28.80
CA ILE A 54 -16.67 12.16 29.48
C ILE A 54 -16.17 10.87 28.81
N ARG A 55 -16.39 10.73 27.50
CA ARG A 55 -15.93 9.58 26.69
C ARG A 55 -14.43 9.31 26.85
N ILE A 56 -13.60 10.36 26.79
CA ILE A 56 -12.14 10.25 26.91
C ILE A 56 -11.72 9.89 28.35
N TYR A 57 -12.38 10.41 29.38
CA TYR A 57 -12.07 10.02 30.77
C TYR A 57 -12.56 8.60 31.12
N ASN A 58 -13.68 8.13 30.56
CA ASN A 58 -14.08 6.72 30.63
C ASN A 58 -13.04 5.81 29.95
N LEU A 59 -12.55 6.21 28.77
CA LEU A 59 -11.50 5.49 28.06
C LEU A 59 -10.16 5.47 28.83
N LEU A 60 -9.68 6.61 29.34
CA LEU A 60 -8.47 6.66 30.17
C LEU A 60 -8.63 5.88 31.48
N SER A 61 -9.82 5.86 32.08
CA SER A 61 -10.15 5.05 33.26
C SER A 61 -9.97 3.55 33.00
N PHE A 62 -10.19 3.07 31.77
CA PHE A 62 -9.89 1.71 31.34
C PHE A 62 -8.40 1.52 31.06
N LEU A 63 -7.78 2.44 30.29
CA LEU A 63 -6.36 2.35 29.90
C LEU A 63 -5.40 2.31 31.09
N HIS A 64 -5.62 3.13 32.12
CA HIS A 64 -4.81 3.08 33.33
C HIS A 64 -5.03 1.77 34.12
N TRP A 65 -6.24 1.20 34.11
CA TRP A 65 -6.53 -0.04 34.83
C TRP A 65 -5.83 -1.26 34.22
N ILE A 66 -5.81 -1.39 32.90
CA ILE A 66 -5.14 -2.52 32.22
C ILE A 66 -3.61 -2.44 32.28
N GLU A 67 -3.05 -1.30 32.70
CA GLU A 67 -1.63 -1.11 33.04
C GLU A 67 -1.36 -1.20 34.57
N ASP A 68 -2.34 -1.65 35.36
CA ASP A 68 -2.32 -1.72 36.85
C ASP A 68 -2.12 -0.39 37.59
N ASP A 69 -2.28 0.75 36.90
CA ASP A 69 -2.35 2.09 37.50
C ASP A 69 -3.77 2.36 38.05
N GLN A 70 -4.14 1.58 39.07
CA GLN A 70 -5.44 1.66 39.74
C GLN A 70 -5.72 3.06 40.30
N ALA A 71 -4.68 3.80 40.70
CA ALA A 71 -4.80 5.14 41.26
C ALA A 71 -5.29 6.17 40.23
N ASN A 72 -4.68 6.24 39.04
CA ASN A 72 -5.19 7.11 37.99
C ASN A 72 -6.49 6.57 37.36
N ALA A 73 -6.68 5.25 37.31
CA ALA A 73 -7.94 4.65 36.86
C ALA A 73 -9.15 5.16 37.67
N TYR A 74 -9.11 5.05 39.01
CA TYR A 74 -10.15 5.58 39.90
C TYR A 74 -10.29 7.11 39.83
N LYS A 75 -9.19 7.85 39.66
CA LYS A 75 -9.17 9.31 39.49
C LYS A 75 -9.89 9.76 38.21
N HIS A 76 -9.70 9.05 37.10
CA HIS A 76 -10.41 9.32 35.84
C HIS A 76 -11.88 8.88 35.90
N ASN A 77 -12.18 7.72 36.50
CA ASN A 77 -13.55 7.30 36.77
C ASN A 77 -14.33 8.33 37.58
N LYS A 78 -13.74 8.82 38.69
CA LYS A 78 -14.36 9.85 39.54
C LYS A 78 -14.63 11.15 38.75
N LYS A 79 -13.69 11.61 37.92
CA LYS A 79 -13.89 12.82 37.09
C LYS A 79 -15.12 12.71 36.19
N VAL A 80 -15.46 11.53 35.68
CA VAL A 80 -16.70 11.33 34.90
C VAL A 80 -17.92 11.47 35.81
N LEU A 81 -17.94 10.79 36.97
CA LEU A 81 -19.07 10.86 37.92
C LEU A 81 -19.25 12.26 38.55
N ASP A 82 -18.18 13.04 38.67
CA ASP A 82 -18.23 14.45 39.10
C ASP A 82 -18.85 15.37 38.01
N LEU A 83 -18.74 15.02 36.72
CA LEU A 83 -19.35 15.72 35.58
C LEU A 83 -20.78 15.25 35.30
N GLU A 84 -21.01 13.94 35.30
CA GLU A 84 -22.27 13.26 34.97
C GLU A 84 -22.48 12.06 35.91
N LYS A 85 -23.25 12.30 36.99
CA LYS A 85 -23.45 11.34 38.08
C LYS A 85 -24.14 10.03 37.67
N GLU A 86 -24.94 10.07 36.60
CA GLU A 86 -25.71 8.93 36.08
C GLU A 86 -24.99 8.22 34.92
N ASN A 87 -23.75 8.59 34.57
CA ASN A 87 -23.04 8.02 33.42
C ASN A 87 -22.85 6.50 33.59
N ILE A 88 -23.57 5.71 32.78
CA ILE A 88 -23.67 4.26 32.99
C ILE A 88 -22.32 3.55 32.85
N ILE A 89 -21.46 4.03 31.94
CA ILE A 89 -20.11 3.49 31.73
C ILE A 89 -19.24 3.71 32.95
N ALA A 90 -19.23 4.92 33.52
CA ALA A 90 -18.46 5.22 34.72
C ALA A 90 -18.96 4.42 35.93
N LEU A 91 -20.28 4.22 36.05
CA LEU A 91 -20.88 3.39 37.11
C LEU A 91 -20.49 1.91 36.95
N CYS A 92 -20.60 1.32 35.75
CA CYS A 92 -20.18 -0.05 35.47
C CYS A 92 -18.67 -0.25 35.63
N ASN A 93 -17.86 0.70 35.18
CA ASN A 93 -16.41 0.70 35.39
C ASN A 93 -16.09 0.69 36.90
N ARG A 94 -16.77 1.52 37.71
CA ARG A 94 -16.59 1.59 39.16
C ARG A 94 -16.94 0.26 39.85
N VAL A 95 -18.06 -0.37 39.47
CA VAL A 95 -18.48 -1.71 39.92
C VAL A 95 -17.41 -2.77 39.63
N TRP A 96 -16.87 -2.79 38.41
CA TRP A 96 -15.83 -3.74 38.00
C TRP A 96 -14.55 -3.58 38.84
N MET A 97 -14.07 -2.34 38.96
CA MET A 97 -12.89 -1.99 39.74
C MET A 97 -13.06 -2.37 41.22
N GLN A 98 -14.17 -1.98 41.85
CA GLN A 98 -14.45 -2.29 43.26
C GLN A 98 -14.44 -3.80 43.51
N ARG A 99 -15.09 -4.61 42.65
CA ARG A 99 -15.12 -6.06 42.81
C ARG A 99 -13.74 -6.69 42.63
N LYS A 100 -12.92 -6.22 41.68
CA LYS A 100 -11.55 -6.72 41.48
C LYS A 100 -10.57 -6.26 42.56
N CYS A 101 -10.81 -5.14 43.24
CA CYS A 101 -10.12 -4.76 44.48
C CYS A 101 -10.61 -5.52 45.74
N GLY A 102 -11.64 -6.37 45.64
CA GLY A 102 -12.21 -7.11 46.78
C GLY A 102 -13.28 -6.36 47.59
N HIS A 103 -13.67 -5.14 47.19
CA HIS A 103 -14.75 -4.37 47.82
C HIS A 103 -16.14 -4.86 47.36
N LEU A 104 -16.46 -6.12 47.69
CA LEU A 104 -17.62 -6.84 47.15
C LEU A 104 -18.95 -6.14 47.45
N THR A 105 -19.16 -5.71 48.71
CA THR A 105 -20.39 -5.03 49.14
C THR A 105 -20.64 -3.74 48.36
N GLU A 106 -19.62 -2.88 48.23
CA GLU A 106 -19.75 -1.64 47.46
C GLU A 106 -20.06 -1.92 45.98
N ALA A 107 -19.43 -2.95 45.41
CA ALA A 107 -19.66 -3.34 44.02
C ALA A 107 -21.08 -3.87 43.78
N ASP A 108 -21.64 -4.64 44.71
CA ASP A 108 -23.01 -5.17 44.62
C ASP A 108 -24.07 -4.09 44.91
N GLU A 109 -23.82 -3.16 45.83
CA GLU A 109 -24.64 -1.94 46.02
C GLU A 109 -24.66 -1.11 44.73
N LYS A 110 -23.50 -0.82 44.15
CA LYS A 110 -23.36 0.01 42.95
C LYS A 110 -23.89 -0.68 41.68
N LEU A 111 -23.80 -2.02 41.60
CA LEU A 111 -24.48 -2.81 40.56
C LEU A 111 -26.02 -2.74 40.70
N ASN A 112 -26.54 -2.65 41.93
CA ASN A 112 -27.98 -2.48 42.14
C ASN A 112 -28.46 -1.04 41.86
N GLU A 113 -27.59 -0.05 41.96
CA GLU A 113 -27.82 1.31 41.43
C GLU A 113 -27.89 1.29 39.88
N VAL A 114 -26.91 0.67 39.22
CA VAL A 114 -26.88 0.47 37.75
C VAL A 114 -28.16 -0.20 37.25
N LYS A 115 -28.62 -1.28 37.89
CA LYS A 115 -29.87 -1.97 37.52
C LYS A 115 -31.10 -1.05 37.60
N LYS A 116 -31.20 -0.21 38.64
CA LYS A 116 -32.31 0.74 38.83
C LYS A 116 -32.30 1.85 37.77
N LEU A 117 -31.13 2.39 37.45
CA LEU A 117 -30.96 3.38 36.38
C LEU A 117 -31.31 2.78 35.01
N ALA A 118 -30.75 1.62 34.69
CA ALA A 118 -31.03 0.89 33.44
C ALA A 118 -32.53 0.60 33.25
N ALA A 119 -33.21 0.11 34.29
CA ALA A 119 -34.64 -0.20 34.24
C ALA A 119 -35.57 1.03 34.21
N SER A 120 -35.06 2.23 34.52
CA SER A 120 -35.85 3.48 34.48
C SER A 120 -35.50 4.40 33.30
N LYS A 121 -34.32 4.22 32.68
CA LYS A 121 -33.78 5.05 31.60
C LYS A 121 -33.05 4.19 30.56
N GLN A 122 -33.80 3.49 29.70
CA GLN A 122 -33.25 2.63 28.65
C GLN A 122 -32.24 3.36 27.73
N ASP A 123 -32.45 4.66 27.47
CA ASP A 123 -31.55 5.49 26.68
C ASP A 123 -30.12 5.58 27.26
N LEU A 124 -29.92 5.44 28.58
CA LEU A 124 -28.58 5.42 29.16
C LEU A 124 -27.77 4.20 28.70
N LEU A 125 -28.42 3.05 28.47
CA LEU A 125 -27.76 1.85 27.94
C LEU A 125 -27.33 2.06 26.48
N LEU A 126 -28.18 2.71 25.68
CA LEU A 126 -27.90 3.06 24.28
C LEU A 126 -26.77 4.10 24.18
N GLN A 127 -26.76 5.11 25.04
CA GLN A 127 -25.64 6.05 25.20
C GLN A 127 -24.34 5.33 25.60
N GLY A 128 -24.40 4.38 26.53
CA GLY A 128 -23.25 3.56 26.91
C GLY A 128 -22.69 2.74 25.75
N GLN A 129 -23.54 2.05 24.98
CA GLN A 129 -23.13 1.38 23.74
C GLN A 129 -22.46 2.36 22.75
N ALA A 130 -22.96 3.58 22.61
CA ALA A 130 -22.37 4.62 21.78
C ALA A 130 -20.99 5.12 22.30
N GLU A 131 -20.76 5.15 23.62
CA GLU A 131 -19.43 5.44 24.19
C GLU A 131 -18.42 4.31 23.89
N ILE A 132 -18.86 3.04 23.89
CA ILE A 132 -18.01 1.90 23.49
C ILE A 132 -17.69 1.97 21.99
N ALA A 133 -18.68 2.28 21.15
CA ALA A 133 -18.46 2.50 19.71
C ALA A 133 -17.54 3.70 19.42
N TYR A 134 -17.64 4.79 20.19
CA TYR A 134 -16.68 5.91 20.15
C TYR A 134 -15.28 5.48 20.62
N SER A 135 -15.18 4.67 21.67
CA SER A 135 -13.91 4.19 22.22
C SER A 135 -13.12 3.40 21.16
N TYR A 136 -13.75 2.45 20.47
CA TYR A 136 -13.14 1.78 19.32
C TYR A 136 -12.76 2.75 18.18
N SER A 137 -13.51 3.85 17.99
CA SER A 137 -13.14 4.93 17.06
C SER A 137 -11.92 5.74 17.52
N ALA A 138 -11.59 5.74 18.81
CA ALA A 138 -10.44 6.43 19.40
C ALA A 138 -9.19 5.55 19.50
N PHE A 139 -9.32 4.22 19.56
CA PHE A 139 -8.22 3.24 19.54
C PHE A 139 -7.47 3.10 18.20
N GLY A 140 -7.83 3.89 17.18
CA GLY A 140 -7.14 3.91 15.90
C GLY A 140 -7.51 2.73 14.99
N PRO A 141 -6.74 2.51 13.90
CA PRO A 141 -7.30 1.89 12.70
C PRO A 141 -7.72 0.42 12.81
N ARG A 142 -7.09 -0.35 13.71
CA ARG A 142 -7.46 -1.75 13.98
C ARG A 142 -8.91 -1.94 14.46
N TYR A 143 -9.53 -0.86 14.95
CA TYR A 143 -10.81 -0.91 15.66
C TYR A 143 -11.94 -0.14 14.96
N PHE A 144 -11.67 0.46 13.79
CA PHE A 144 -12.68 1.23 13.07
C PHE A 144 -13.82 0.35 12.55
N SER A 145 -13.58 -0.91 12.17
CA SER A 145 -14.63 -1.83 11.73
C SER A 145 -15.57 -2.25 12.87
N GLN A 146 -15.05 -2.47 14.08
CA GLN A 146 -15.82 -2.72 15.31
C GLN A 146 -16.64 -1.49 15.71
N SER A 147 -16.04 -0.29 15.67
CA SER A 147 -16.72 0.99 15.87
C SER A 147 -17.92 1.14 14.93
N ILE A 148 -17.69 0.95 13.63
CA ILE A 148 -18.73 0.99 12.59
C ILE A 148 -19.79 -0.09 12.84
N LYS A 149 -19.41 -1.32 13.20
CA LYS A 149 -20.34 -2.43 13.48
C LYS A 149 -21.30 -2.07 14.61
N LEU A 150 -20.78 -1.61 15.75
CA LEU A 150 -21.58 -1.26 16.93
C LEU A 150 -22.52 -0.08 16.67
N TYR A 151 -22.06 0.97 15.99
CA TYR A 151 -22.92 2.09 15.61
C TYR A 151 -24.06 1.67 14.64
N ASN A 152 -23.81 0.75 13.69
CA ASN A 152 -24.88 0.23 12.83
C ASN A 152 -25.89 -0.62 13.61
N GLN A 153 -25.44 -1.42 14.60
CA GLN A 153 -26.33 -2.16 15.49
C GLN A 153 -27.19 -1.20 16.33
N LEU A 154 -26.56 -0.23 16.99
CA LEU A 154 -27.22 0.82 17.78
C LEU A 154 -28.30 1.56 16.98
N LEU A 155 -27.97 2.04 15.78
CA LEU A 155 -28.92 2.75 14.91
C LEU A 155 -30.07 1.86 14.40
N THR A 156 -29.92 0.52 14.43
CA THR A 156 -30.99 -0.44 14.13
C THR A 156 -31.88 -0.64 15.36
N GLU A 157 -31.29 -0.85 16.55
CA GLU A 157 -32.01 -1.06 17.81
C GLU A 157 -32.81 0.16 18.30
N VAL A 158 -32.60 1.34 17.70
CA VAL A 158 -33.26 2.60 18.05
C VAL A 158 -34.53 2.85 17.22
N VAL A 159 -34.73 2.14 16.09
CA VAL A 159 -35.91 2.31 15.22
C VAL A 159 -37.23 2.01 15.94
N ASP A 160 -37.19 1.12 16.94
CA ASP A 160 -38.35 0.66 17.71
C ASP A 160 -38.56 1.40 19.06
N LYS A 161 -37.93 2.58 19.27
CA LYS A 161 -37.89 3.27 20.58
C LYS A 161 -38.03 4.80 20.50
N ASP A 162 -38.71 5.40 21.48
CA ASP A 162 -38.85 6.86 21.66
C ASP A 162 -37.56 7.55 22.18
N THR A 163 -36.41 7.26 21.58
CA THR A 163 -35.11 7.86 21.94
C THR A 163 -35.00 9.30 21.43
N ASP A 164 -34.36 10.20 22.20
CA ASP A 164 -34.16 11.62 21.81
C ASP A 164 -33.57 11.75 20.38
N PRO A 165 -34.26 12.42 19.44
CA PRO A 165 -33.78 12.66 18.08
C PRO A 165 -32.38 13.31 18.02
N LYS A 166 -31.97 14.09 19.04
CA LYS A 166 -30.62 14.68 19.09
C LYS A 166 -29.54 13.64 19.36
N LEU A 167 -29.81 12.61 20.16
CA LEU A 167 -28.90 11.48 20.36
C LEU A 167 -28.75 10.68 19.06
N LEU A 168 -29.86 10.39 18.39
CA LEU A 168 -29.87 9.71 17.09
C LEU A 168 -29.02 10.46 16.05
N LEU A 169 -29.15 11.79 15.97
CA LEU A 169 -28.36 12.63 15.08
C LEU A 169 -26.87 12.69 15.45
N LEU A 170 -26.54 12.70 16.75
CA LEU A 170 -25.15 12.59 17.23
C LEU A 170 -24.52 11.24 16.84
N TRP A 171 -25.25 10.14 16.97
CA TRP A 171 -24.75 8.81 16.61
C TRP A 171 -24.59 8.63 15.10
N LYS A 172 -25.46 9.25 14.27
CA LYS A 172 -25.27 9.33 12.82
C LYS A 172 -24.02 10.14 12.43
N LEU A 173 -23.76 11.26 13.12
CA LEU A 173 -22.52 12.05 12.97
C LEU A 173 -21.27 11.23 13.36
N ASP A 174 -21.27 10.61 14.54
CA ASP A 174 -20.18 9.77 15.03
C ASP A 174 -19.88 8.60 14.06
N LEU A 175 -20.92 7.92 13.53
CA LEU A 175 -20.76 6.86 12.53
C LEU A 175 -20.21 7.37 11.21
N GLY A 176 -20.69 8.51 10.70
CA GLY A 176 -20.12 9.13 9.50
C GLY A 176 -18.64 9.49 9.67
N ILE A 177 -18.25 9.95 10.86
CA ILE A 177 -16.85 10.18 11.23
C ILE A 177 -16.06 8.86 11.31
N ALA A 178 -16.64 7.78 11.85
CA ALA A 178 -16.01 6.46 11.89
C ALA A 178 -15.75 5.89 10.48
N TYR A 179 -16.72 6.00 9.57
CA TYR A 179 -16.50 5.69 8.14
C TYR A 179 -15.42 6.56 7.51
N ARG A 180 -15.40 7.89 7.76
CA ARG A 180 -14.34 8.77 7.26
C ARG A 180 -12.94 8.40 7.78
N LYS A 181 -12.83 7.97 9.04
CA LYS A 181 -11.58 7.45 9.61
C LYS A 181 -11.16 6.14 8.94
N PHE A 182 -12.09 5.23 8.67
CA PHE A 182 -11.85 3.96 7.98
C PHE A 182 -11.39 4.14 6.53
N CYS A 183 -11.98 5.10 5.80
CA CYS A 183 -11.62 5.38 4.41
C CYS A 183 -10.26 6.09 4.24
N ASN A 184 -9.64 6.64 5.28
CA ASN A 184 -8.40 7.41 5.16
C ASN A 184 -7.19 6.50 4.82
N PRO A 185 -6.43 6.71 3.73
CA PRO A 185 -5.35 5.80 3.33
C PRO A 185 -4.21 5.72 4.33
N GLY A 186 -3.92 6.82 5.04
CA GLY A 186 -2.88 6.85 6.07
C GLY A 186 -3.17 5.98 7.29
N ASN A 187 -4.40 5.44 7.40
CA ASN A 187 -4.82 4.53 8.45
C ASN A 187 -4.75 3.04 8.04
N LEU A 188 -4.39 2.72 6.79
CA LEU A 188 -4.47 1.35 6.25
C LEU A 188 -3.32 0.46 6.75
N LEU A 189 -3.51 -0.19 7.90
CA LEU A 189 -2.51 -1.06 8.52
C LEU A 189 -2.29 -2.38 7.76
N SER A 190 -3.25 -2.87 6.98
CA SER A 190 -3.07 -4.06 6.13
C SER A 190 -3.97 -4.06 4.88
N LYS A 191 -3.71 -5.01 3.96
CA LYS A 191 -4.64 -5.38 2.87
C LYS A 191 -5.67 -6.45 3.27
N GLN A 192 -5.63 -6.98 4.50
CA GLN A 192 -6.54 -8.05 4.95
C GLN A 192 -7.88 -7.49 5.45
N ASP A 193 -7.87 -6.32 6.09
CA ASP A 193 -9.07 -5.63 6.63
C ASP A 193 -10.10 -5.25 5.53
N TRP A 194 -9.67 -5.28 4.27
CA TRP A 194 -10.46 -4.96 3.07
C TRP A 194 -11.42 -6.07 2.62
N ARG A 195 -11.30 -7.29 3.16
CA ARG A 195 -12.01 -8.47 2.62
C ARG A 195 -13.53 -8.45 2.81
N GLU A 196 -14.06 -7.56 3.65
CA GLU A 196 -15.49 -7.55 4.01
C GLU A 196 -16.28 -6.33 3.47
N ARG A 197 -15.61 -5.23 3.07
CA ARG A 197 -16.29 -3.99 2.68
C ARG A 197 -15.53 -3.25 1.58
N SER A 198 -16.25 -2.79 0.57
CA SER A 198 -15.75 -1.86 -0.43
C SER A 198 -15.58 -0.45 0.19
N MET A 199 -14.53 0.26 -0.24
CA MET A 199 -14.24 1.63 0.20
C MET A 199 -15.27 2.62 -0.33
N ASP A 200 -15.80 2.40 -1.54
CA ASP A 200 -16.83 3.22 -2.17
C ASP A 200 -18.10 3.24 -1.30
N ASP A 201 -18.57 2.05 -0.89
CA ASP A 201 -19.75 1.87 -0.05
C ASP A 201 -19.63 2.60 1.30
N CYS A 202 -18.40 2.69 1.83
CA CYS A 202 -18.11 3.38 3.08
C CYS A 202 -18.11 4.90 2.90
N ILE A 203 -17.64 5.40 1.75
CA ILE A 203 -17.74 6.83 1.38
C ILE A 203 -19.22 7.21 1.17
N GLU A 204 -19.98 6.38 0.44
CA GLU A 204 -21.41 6.60 0.17
C GLU A 204 -22.23 6.65 1.46
N LYS A 205 -22.05 5.67 2.35
CA LYS A 205 -22.74 5.63 3.65
C LYS A 205 -22.37 6.81 4.54
N ALA A 206 -21.11 7.26 4.53
CA ALA A 206 -20.72 8.46 5.26
C ALA A 206 -21.36 9.73 4.67
N ALA A 207 -21.40 9.86 3.35
CA ALA A 207 -22.00 11.00 2.67
C ALA A 207 -23.52 11.08 2.90
N LEU A 208 -24.21 9.94 2.90
CA LEU A 208 -25.64 9.83 3.28
C LEU A 208 -25.88 10.29 4.72
N LEU A 209 -25.13 9.73 5.70
CA LEU A 209 -25.27 10.08 7.12
C LEU A 209 -25.03 11.58 7.38
N PHE A 210 -24.01 12.17 6.74
CA PHE A 210 -23.76 13.60 6.84
C PHE A 210 -24.86 14.44 6.19
N HIS A 211 -25.43 14.00 5.05
CA HIS A 211 -26.54 14.67 4.39
C HIS A 211 -27.81 14.68 5.24
N GLU A 212 -28.13 13.56 5.91
CA GLU A 212 -29.24 13.48 6.87
C GLU A 212 -29.05 14.46 8.05
N VAL A 213 -27.87 14.48 8.66
CA VAL A 213 -27.57 15.39 9.78
C VAL A 213 -27.66 16.86 9.34
N ILE A 214 -27.18 17.22 8.14
CA ILE A 214 -27.29 18.57 7.57
C ILE A 214 -28.75 19.02 7.40
N ASN A 215 -29.62 18.14 6.89
CA ASN A 215 -31.01 18.46 6.58
C ASN A 215 -31.97 18.40 7.79
N SER A 216 -31.58 17.71 8.87
CA SER A 216 -32.31 17.67 10.15
C SER A 216 -32.24 18.98 10.95
N ASP A 217 -33.00 19.10 12.05
CA ASP A 217 -32.85 20.19 13.04
C ASP A 217 -31.65 19.96 14.00
N SER A 218 -30.49 19.61 13.43
CA SER A 218 -29.26 19.44 14.19
C SER A 218 -28.62 20.78 14.57
N PRO A 219 -27.91 20.87 15.71
CA PRO A 219 -27.07 22.02 16.05
C PRO A 219 -26.16 22.43 14.90
N ALA A 220 -26.07 23.73 14.62
CA ALA A 220 -25.31 24.27 13.49
C ALA A 220 -23.83 23.84 13.47
N ARG A 221 -23.26 23.55 14.65
CA ARG A 221 -21.96 22.89 14.83
C ARG A 221 -21.86 21.54 14.10
N TRP A 222 -22.82 20.65 14.28
CA TRP A 222 -22.82 19.32 13.65
C TRP A 222 -22.95 19.46 12.13
N LYS A 223 -23.81 20.39 11.66
CA LYS A 223 -23.88 20.74 10.22
C LYS A 223 -22.54 21.22 9.67
N GLY A 224 -21.84 22.08 10.41
CA GLY A 224 -20.48 22.53 10.08
C GLY A 224 -19.49 21.36 9.97
N GLN A 225 -19.48 20.45 10.95
CA GLN A 225 -18.61 19.27 10.97
C GLN A 225 -18.93 18.26 9.85
N CYS A 226 -20.21 18.11 9.48
CA CYS A 226 -20.65 17.34 8.31
C CYS A 226 -20.16 17.98 7.00
N PHE A 227 -20.37 19.29 6.79
CA PHE A 227 -19.88 19.99 5.60
C PHE A 227 -18.35 19.95 5.48
N ALA A 228 -17.62 20.11 6.60
CA ALA A 228 -16.16 19.97 6.64
C ALA A 228 -15.70 18.54 6.29
N SER A 229 -16.40 17.52 6.79
CA SER A 229 -16.10 16.11 6.48
C SER A 229 -16.42 15.74 5.02
N LEU A 230 -17.50 16.29 4.45
CA LEU A 230 -17.82 16.16 3.02
C LEU A 230 -16.77 16.86 2.14
N ALA A 231 -16.24 18.02 2.57
CA ALA A 231 -15.15 18.70 1.88
C ALA A 231 -13.87 17.86 1.85
N GLU A 232 -13.52 17.15 2.93
CA GLU A 232 -12.38 16.21 2.93
C GLU A 232 -12.60 15.03 1.97
N PHE A 233 -13.78 14.40 1.97
CA PHE A 233 -14.07 13.31 1.03
C PHE A 233 -14.01 13.78 -0.43
N ALA A 234 -14.69 14.88 -0.76
CA ALA A 234 -14.68 15.44 -2.12
C ALA A 234 -13.27 15.84 -2.58
N PHE A 235 -12.42 16.34 -1.67
CA PHE A 235 -11.01 16.58 -1.94
C PHE A 235 -10.23 15.28 -2.22
N SER A 236 -10.37 14.25 -1.37
CA SER A 236 -9.67 12.98 -1.57
C SER A 236 -10.05 12.30 -2.89
N ILE A 237 -11.34 12.27 -3.23
CA ILE A 237 -11.86 11.75 -4.52
C ILE A 237 -11.26 12.54 -5.69
N PHE A 238 -11.27 13.88 -5.63
CA PHE A 238 -10.67 14.75 -6.66
C PHE A 238 -9.15 14.49 -6.84
N THR A 239 -8.44 14.12 -5.78
CA THR A 239 -7.01 13.79 -5.84
C THR A 239 -6.69 12.34 -6.25
N GLU A 240 -7.66 11.57 -6.76
CA GLU A 240 -7.51 10.14 -7.14
C GLU A 240 -7.04 9.23 -5.98
N ILE A 241 -7.29 9.65 -4.74
CA ILE A 241 -6.91 8.88 -3.53
C ILE A 241 -7.89 7.71 -3.27
N HIS A 242 -9.10 7.78 -3.83
CA HIS A 242 -10.15 6.77 -3.68
C HIS A 242 -10.70 6.30 -5.03
N GLY A 243 -10.17 5.19 -5.52
CA GLY A 243 -10.74 4.42 -6.64
C GLY A 243 -10.80 5.16 -7.98
N THR A 244 -11.72 4.72 -8.84
CA THR A 244 -11.97 5.29 -10.18
C THR A 244 -13.33 6.00 -10.29
N LYS A 245 -14.19 5.88 -9.27
CA LYS A 245 -15.52 6.51 -9.25
C LYS A 245 -15.44 8.00 -8.92
N SER A 246 -16.27 8.79 -9.57
CA SER A 246 -16.40 10.22 -9.32
C SER A 246 -17.28 10.52 -8.10
N GLN A 247 -17.19 11.75 -7.59
CA GLN A 247 -18.11 12.27 -6.56
C GLN A 247 -19.59 12.11 -6.97
N ARG A 248 -19.91 12.08 -8.27
CA ARG A 248 -21.28 11.91 -8.78
C ARG A 248 -21.84 10.50 -8.63
N GLU A 249 -20.98 9.51 -8.42
CA GLU A 249 -21.34 8.11 -8.20
C GLU A 249 -21.33 7.74 -6.72
N LEU A 250 -20.62 8.52 -5.88
CA LEU A 250 -20.39 8.23 -4.46
C LEU A 250 -21.22 9.09 -3.50
N PHE A 251 -21.77 10.24 -3.93
CA PHE A 251 -22.51 11.16 -3.05
C PHE A 251 -24.01 11.19 -3.41
N PRO A 252 -24.90 11.47 -2.44
CA PRO A 252 -26.30 11.80 -2.70
C PRO A 252 -26.44 12.90 -3.76
N LYS A 253 -27.41 12.76 -4.67
CA LYS A 253 -27.55 13.59 -5.90
C LYS A 253 -27.61 15.09 -5.61
N GLU A 254 -28.15 15.44 -4.45
CA GLU A 254 -28.35 16.78 -3.92
C GLU A 254 -27.00 17.48 -3.62
N ILE A 255 -26.00 16.72 -3.17
CA ILE A 255 -24.66 17.22 -2.81
C ILE A 255 -23.54 16.74 -3.75
N ALA A 256 -23.82 15.78 -4.63
CA ALA A 256 -22.93 15.26 -5.67
C ALA A 256 -22.37 16.30 -6.65
N SER A 257 -23.05 17.46 -6.78
CA SER A 257 -22.62 18.59 -7.62
C SER A 257 -21.93 19.72 -6.85
N THR A 258 -21.81 19.61 -5.52
CA THR A 258 -21.23 20.67 -4.68
C THR A 258 -19.71 20.57 -4.65
N THR A 259 -19.02 21.66 -4.98
CA THR A 259 -17.56 21.75 -5.00
C THR A 259 -16.97 21.82 -3.58
N VAL A 260 -15.70 21.44 -3.43
CA VAL A 260 -14.99 21.49 -2.14
C VAL A 260 -15.05 22.90 -1.53
N ASP A 261 -14.74 23.96 -2.29
CA ASP A 261 -14.82 25.34 -1.79
C ASP A 261 -16.24 25.72 -1.32
N LYS A 262 -17.30 25.28 -2.02
CA LYS A 262 -18.68 25.49 -1.59
C LYS A 262 -18.99 24.72 -0.29
N PHE A 263 -18.51 23.50 -0.12
CA PHE A 263 -18.61 22.80 1.17
C PHE A 263 -17.87 23.54 2.30
N LEU A 264 -16.67 24.09 2.05
CA LEU A 264 -15.94 24.88 3.04
C LEU A 264 -16.68 26.16 3.44
N ASN A 265 -17.25 26.87 2.46
CA ASN A 265 -18.06 28.07 2.72
C ASN A 265 -19.32 27.74 3.53
N LEU A 266 -19.98 26.60 3.24
CA LEU A 266 -21.13 26.12 4.01
C LEU A 266 -20.74 25.66 5.43
N ALA A 267 -19.57 25.04 5.59
CA ALA A 267 -19.07 24.61 6.90
C ALA A 267 -18.84 25.79 7.84
N LEU A 268 -18.15 26.84 7.35
CA LEU A 268 -17.92 28.08 8.10
C LEU A 268 -19.21 28.86 8.33
N GLY A 269 -20.11 28.92 7.33
CA GLY A 269 -21.41 29.58 7.46
C GLY A 269 -22.34 28.90 8.46
N ALA A 270 -22.16 27.60 8.71
CA ALA A 270 -22.86 26.86 9.75
C ALA A 270 -22.18 26.99 11.13
N CYS A 271 -20.85 26.95 11.21
CA CYS A 271 -20.13 27.16 12.46
C CYS A 271 -18.70 27.68 12.25
N ASP A 272 -18.52 28.99 12.41
CA ASP A 272 -17.22 29.67 12.26
C ASP A 272 -16.38 29.66 13.56
N ASN A 273 -16.91 29.11 14.66
CA ASN A 273 -16.28 29.07 15.98
C ASN A 273 -16.02 27.64 16.50
N ASP A 274 -16.21 26.62 15.68
CA ASP A 274 -15.83 25.24 16.02
C ASP A 274 -14.37 24.97 15.60
N SER A 275 -13.56 24.47 16.54
CA SER A 275 -12.14 24.20 16.29
C SER A 275 -11.95 23.17 15.16
N HIS A 276 -12.74 22.09 15.11
CA HIS A 276 -12.63 21.07 14.04
C HIS A 276 -12.91 21.64 12.66
N VAL A 277 -14.02 22.38 12.51
CA VAL A 277 -14.40 23.04 11.26
C VAL A 277 -13.29 23.98 10.80
N LEU A 278 -12.77 24.84 11.69
CA LEU A 278 -11.69 25.76 11.35
C LEU A 278 -10.39 25.02 10.97
N LYS A 279 -9.97 24.00 11.74
CA LYS A 279 -8.80 23.17 11.46
C LYS A 279 -8.88 22.54 10.06
N VAL A 280 -10.02 21.91 9.72
CA VAL A 280 -10.24 21.27 8.41
C VAL A 280 -10.32 22.31 7.27
N CYS A 281 -11.03 23.43 7.48
CA CYS A 281 -11.13 24.47 6.46
C CYS A 281 -9.77 25.10 6.16
N GLY A 282 -9.00 25.45 7.19
CA GLY A 282 -7.65 25.98 7.05
C GLY A 282 -6.68 25.00 6.36
N LYS A 283 -6.77 23.70 6.68
CA LYS A 283 -6.06 22.64 5.94
C LYS A 283 -6.39 22.69 4.45
N LEU A 284 -7.66 22.76 4.07
CA LEU A 284 -8.07 22.66 2.67
C LEU A 284 -7.78 23.95 1.87
N PHE A 285 -7.98 25.14 2.46
CA PHE A 285 -7.59 26.41 1.83
C PHE A 285 -6.08 26.50 1.53
N LYS A 286 -5.21 25.89 2.36
CA LYS A 286 -3.78 25.74 2.08
C LYS A 286 -3.52 24.97 0.77
N TYR A 287 -4.29 23.92 0.47
CA TYR A 287 -4.18 23.15 -0.77
C TYR A 287 -4.69 23.96 -1.97
N PHE A 288 -5.86 24.60 -1.86
CA PHE A 288 -6.40 25.51 -2.89
C PHE A 288 -5.65 26.86 -3.01
N ASN A 289 -4.52 27.02 -2.32
CA ASN A 289 -3.65 28.20 -2.36
C ASN A 289 -4.31 29.52 -1.92
N GLN A 290 -5.45 29.45 -1.20
CA GLN A 290 -6.10 30.57 -0.53
C GLN A 290 -5.37 30.86 0.81
N LEU A 291 -4.08 31.20 0.72
CA LEU A 291 -3.17 31.16 1.88
C LEU A 291 -3.53 32.13 2.99
N ASP A 292 -4.00 33.34 2.65
CA ASP A 292 -4.36 34.36 3.63
C ASP A 292 -5.60 33.96 4.45
N ARG A 293 -6.61 33.41 3.77
CA ARG A 293 -7.80 32.82 4.38
C ARG A 293 -7.47 31.58 5.23
N ALA A 294 -6.52 30.77 4.77
CA ALA A 294 -6.02 29.63 5.53
C ALA A 294 -5.33 30.07 6.83
N GLU A 295 -4.53 31.14 6.78
CA GLU A 295 -3.83 31.71 7.93
C GLU A 295 -4.80 32.28 8.97
N GLU A 296 -5.74 33.13 8.54
CA GLU A 296 -6.80 33.73 9.36
C GLU A 296 -7.57 32.66 10.14
N ILE A 297 -8.06 31.63 9.43
CA ILE A 297 -8.85 30.54 9.99
C ILE A 297 -8.02 29.66 10.94
N LEU A 298 -6.75 29.39 10.64
CA LEU A 298 -5.90 28.59 11.53
C LEU A 298 -5.49 29.36 12.78
N ARG A 299 -5.18 30.66 12.67
CA ARG A 299 -4.96 31.53 13.85
C ARG A 299 -6.23 31.57 14.72
N LYS A 300 -7.42 31.74 14.12
CA LYS A 300 -8.70 31.66 14.85
C LYS A 300 -8.89 30.30 15.53
N SER A 301 -8.54 29.19 14.87
CA SER A 301 -8.64 27.84 15.45
C SER A 301 -7.78 27.67 16.69
N ILE A 302 -6.56 28.24 16.69
CA ILE A 302 -5.60 28.22 17.81
C ILE A 302 -6.09 29.12 18.96
N CYS A 303 -6.65 30.29 18.66
CA CYS A 303 -7.22 31.17 19.67
C CYS A 303 -8.44 30.56 20.39
N ILE A 304 -9.18 29.66 19.73
CA ILE A 304 -10.29 28.91 20.32
C ILE A 304 -9.78 27.67 21.09
N MET A 305 -8.78 26.98 20.55
CA MET A 305 -8.16 25.81 21.17
C MET A 305 -6.74 25.67 20.62
N ASP A 306 -5.74 25.85 21.49
CA ASP A 306 -4.35 25.61 21.12
C ASP A 306 -4.17 24.09 20.87
N THR A 307 -3.66 23.72 19.70
CA THR A 307 -3.60 22.32 19.26
C THR A 307 -2.37 22.05 18.41
N SER A 308 -1.83 20.84 18.58
CA SER A 308 -0.85 20.18 17.68
C SER A 308 -1.11 20.43 16.19
N TYR A 309 -2.36 20.21 15.77
CA TYR A 309 -2.79 20.28 14.38
C TYR A 309 -2.84 21.72 13.87
N GLY A 310 -3.45 22.63 14.62
CA GLY A 310 -3.57 24.05 14.24
C GLY A 310 -2.18 24.66 14.06
N HIS A 311 -1.30 24.41 15.02
CA HIS A 311 0.09 24.87 14.99
C HIS A 311 0.89 24.33 13.79
N HIS A 312 0.86 23.03 13.54
CA HIS A 312 1.53 22.44 12.37
C HIS A 312 0.98 22.98 11.04
N HIS A 313 -0.35 23.06 10.89
CA HIS A 313 -0.94 23.54 9.64
C HIS A 313 -0.70 25.04 9.41
N LEU A 314 -0.67 25.87 10.47
CA LEU A 314 -0.34 27.29 10.37
C LEU A 314 1.12 27.49 9.96
N ALA A 315 2.06 26.77 10.56
CA ALA A 315 3.47 26.80 10.16
C ALA A 315 3.64 26.47 8.65
N LEU A 316 2.91 25.47 8.13
CA LEU A 316 2.92 25.12 6.71
C LEU A 316 2.32 26.23 5.82
N VAL A 317 1.29 26.96 6.27
CA VAL A 317 0.73 28.11 5.55
C VAL A 317 1.72 29.27 5.51
N LEU A 318 2.30 29.64 6.65
CA LEU A 318 3.29 30.71 6.77
C LEU A 318 4.53 30.41 5.91
N LYS A 319 5.05 29.17 5.96
CA LYS A 319 6.12 28.66 5.09
C LYS A 319 5.77 28.78 3.60
N LYS A 320 4.54 28.42 3.21
CA LYS A 320 4.08 28.55 1.82
C LYS A 320 3.93 30.02 1.38
N LYS A 321 3.47 30.92 2.27
CA LYS A 321 3.43 32.38 2.04
C LYS A 321 4.83 32.99 1.88
N LEU A 322 5.77 32.62 2.75
CA LEU A 322 7.18 33.04 2.66
C LEU A 322 7.81 32.61 1.33
N MET A 323 7.66 31.34 0.96
CA MET A 323 8.17 30.83 -0.33
C MET A 323 7.56 31.57 -1.52
N LYS A 324 6.24 31.83 -1.51
CA LYS A 324 5.56 32.62 -2.55
C LYS A 324 6.14 34.04 -2.66
N ARG A 325 6.24 34.78 -1.54
CA ARG A 325 6.88 36.12 -1.49
C ARG A 325 8.29 36.10 -2.10
N MET A 326 9.09 35.09 -1.77
CA MET A 326 10.45 34.93 -2.30
C MET A 326 10.51 34.62 -3.80
N PHE A 327 9.54 33.88 -4.36
CA PHE A 327 9.45 33.63 -5.80
C PHE A 327 8.99 34.89 -6.56
N ASP A 328 7.97 35.59 -6.05
CA ASP A 328 7.44 36.81 -6.66
C ASP A 328 8.51 37.92 -6.69
N ALA A 329 9.24 38.13 -5.59
CA ALA A 329 10.37 39.07 -5.53
C ALA A 329 11.47 38.75 -6.57
N LYS A 330 11.82 37.46 -6.76
CA LYS A 330 12.77 37.02 -7.79
C LYS A 330 12.25 37.26 -9.21
N ALA A 331 10.94 37.16 -9.45
CA ALA A 331 10.33 37.46 -10.74
C ALA A 331 10.32 38.98 -11.04
N HIS A 332 10.07 39.82 -10.04
CA HIS A 332 10.17 41.27 -10.18
C HIS A 332 11.61 41.74 -10.46
N ASN A 333 12.61 41.22 -9.74
CA ASN A 333 14.01 41.59 -9.95
C ASN A 333 14.52 41.23 -11.37
N ARG A 334 14.07 40.11 -11.95
CA ARG A 334 14.41 39.77 -13.35
C ARG A 334 13.87 40.80 -14.35
N LYS A 335 12.62 41.25 -14.18
CA LYS A 335 11.99 42.29 -15.03
C LYS A 335 12.64 43.68 -14.89
N GLY A 336 13.41 43.93 -13.83
CA GLY A 336 14.21 45.15 -13.69
C GLY A 336 15.52 45.13 -14.49
N ILE A 337 16.15 43.95 -14.62
CA ILE A 337 17.46 43.79 -15.27
C ILE A 337 17.37 43.95 -16.80
N ASP A 338 16.32 43.40 -17.43
CA ASP A 338 16.10 43.47 -18.88
C ASP A 338 15.83 44.90 -19.42
N LYS A 339 15.72 45.91 -18.54
CA LYS A 339 15.59 47.33 -18.94
C LYS A 339 16.89 48.12 -18.89
N ASN A 340 17.94 47.61 -18.25
CA ASN A 340 19.20 48.34 -18.04
C ASN A 340 20.41 47.71 -18.76
N SER A 341 20.24 46.58 -19.46
CA SER A 341 21.32 45.84 -20.12
C SER A 341 21.63 46.26 -21.57
N THR A 342 20.78 47.09 -22.20
CA THR A 342 20.84 47.38 -23.65
C THR A 342 21.75 48.52 -24.09
N ASN A 343 22.49 49.16 -23.17
CA ASN A 343 23.31 50.36 -23.44
C ASN A 343 24.84 50.18 -23.28
N SER A 344 25.34 48.95 -23.13
CA SER A 344 26.79 48.69 -23.02
C SER A 344 27.20 47.40 -23.72
N LEU A 345 28.10 47.52 -24.71
CA LEU A 345 28.73 46.48 -25.58
C LEU A 345 28.10 46.26 -26.97
N MET A 346 28.29 47.25 -27.85
CA MET A 346 28.21 47.10 -29.31
C MET A 346 29.40 47.83 -29.96
N LYS A 347 30.51 47.13 -30.25
CA LYS A 347 31.58 47.63 -31.13
C LYS A 347 32.51 46.52 -31.65
N GLY A 348 32.23 46.09 -32.88
CA GLY A 348 33.10 45.33 -33.78
C GLY A 348 33.16 43.81 -33.59
N LYS A 349 33.48 43.03 -34.63
CA LYS A 349 33.41 43.28 -36.10
C LYS A 349 33.50 41.91 -36.82
N ILE A 350 32.67 41.68 -37.86
CA ILE A 350 32.91 40.96 -39.15
C ILE A 350 33.85 39.71 -39.09
N VAL A 351 33.47 38.47 -39.50
CA VAL A 351 33.27 37.98 -40.89
C VAL A 351 32.44 36.66 -40.93
N ARG A 352 31.66 36.48 -42.01
CA ARG A 352 31.04 35.24 -42.57
C ARG A 352 31.57 35.08 -44.03
N PRO A 353 31.49 33.94 -44.78
CA PRO A 353 30.39 32.95 -44.79
C PRO A 353 30.80 31.44 -45.08
N SER A 354 29.98 30.43 -44.73
CA SER A 354 29.00 29.66 -45.57
C SER A 354 29.53 28.55 -46.51
N ARG A 355 28.92 27.35 -46.40
CA ARG A 355 28.31 26.47 -47.45
C ARG A 355 28.12 25.05 -46.85
N ASP A 356 27.04 24.28 -47.06
CA ASP A 356 25.74 24.49 -47.72
C ASP A 356 24.63 23.81 -46.87
N SER A 357 23.47 24.42 -46.60
CA SER A 357 22.26 24.59 -47.44
C SER A 357 21.51 23.25 -47.70
N LYS A 358 20.20 23.09 -47.45
CA LYS A 358 19.06 24.01 -47.16
C LYS A 358 18.35 23.61 -45.81
N CYS A 359 17.10 23.92 -45.42
CA CYS A 359 15.93 24.50 -46.10
C CYS A 359 14.88 25.15 -45.14
N ASN A 360 14.05 26.01 -45.73
CA ASN A 360 12.75 26.62 -45.33
C ASN A 360 12.23 26.58 -43.88
N GLN A 361 12.33 27.73 -43.20
CA GLN A 361 11.15 28.38 -42.58
C GLN A 361 11.15 29.90 -42.85
N GLN A 362 9.98 30.41 -43.25
CA GLN A 362 9.55 31.81 -43.14
C GLN A 362 8.12 31.77 -42.54
N GLY A 363 7.66 32.70 -41.69
CA GLY A 363 8.37 33.81 -41.07
C GLY A 363 7.66 35.15 -41.26
N GLN A 364 6.64 35.44 -40.45
CA GLN A 364 6.19 36.80 -40.15
C GLN A 364 5.33 36.86 -38.88
N GLU A 365 5.42 37.98 -38.17
CA GLU A 365 4.70 38.23 -36.91
C GLU A 365 3.51 39.17 -37.14
N THR A 366 2.34 38.88 -36.56
CA THR A 366 1.29 39.87 -36.31
C THR A 366 0.60 39.65 -34.97
N THR A 367 0.87 40.55 -34.02
CA THR A 367 -0.06 41.05 -32.98
C THR A 367 -1.21 40.11 -32.55
N ARG A 368 -0.97 39.25 -31.55
CA ARG A 368 -2.07 38.65 -30.78
C ARG A 368 -2.56 39.61 -29.69
N ASN A 369 -3.68 40.29 -29.97
CA ASN A 369 -4.48 40.95 -28.94
C ASN A 369 -4.93 39.92 -27.88
N PHE A 370 -4.95 40.34 -26.61
CA PHE A 370 -5.59 39.59 -25.53
C PHE A 370 -7.12 39.68 -25.64
N PRO A 371 -7.86 38.56 -25.54
CA PRO A 371 -9.24 38.55 -25.08
C PRO A 371 -9.29 38.15 -23.60
N ILE A 372 -9.95 38.96 -22.79
CA ILE A 372 -10.14 38.70 -21.35
C ILE A 372 -11.18 37.58 -21.17
N ARG A 373 -10.71 36.34 -20.96
CA ARG A 373 -11.50 35.22 -20.41
C ARG A 373 -10.67 34.37 -19.43
N ARG A 374 -10.47 34.89 -18.22
CA ARG A 374 -10.04 34.12 -17.04
C ARG A 374 -10.84 34.59 -15.81
N LEU A 375 -11.78 33.76 -15.37
CA LEU A 375 -12.40 33.82 -14.03
C LEU A 375 -13.32 32.61 -13.73
N GLN A 376 -13.71 31.82 -14.74
CA GLN A 376 -14.58 30.64 -14.59
C GLN A 376 -13.94 29.37 -15.19
N SER A 377 -12.80 28.96 -14.63
CA SER A 377 -12.20 27.61 -14.66
C SER A 377 -10.76 27.70 -14.16
N GLN A 378 -10.50 27.20 -12.95
CA GLN A 378 -9.14 26.93 -12.45
C GLN A 378 -9.13 25.57 -11.75
N GLU A 379 -9.28 24.52 -12.54
CA GLU A 379 -8.83 23.18 -12.16
C GLU A 379 -7.35 23.07 -12.57
N PRO A 380 -6.40 22.96 -11.61
CA PRO A 380 -5.01 22.68 -11.94
C PRO A 380 -4.94 21.24 -12.48
N SER A 381 -4.53 21.06 -13.73
CA SER A 381 -4.44 19.71 -14.30
C SER A 381 -3.46 18.84 -13.50
N ASN A 382 -3.74 17.55 -13.41
CA ASN A 382 -3.10 16.60 -12.49
C ASN A 382 -1.55 16.53 -12.64
N ASN A 383 -1.02 16.97 -13.77
CA ASN A 383 0.41 17.11 -14.06
C ASN A 383 1.10 18.29 -13.32
N SER A 384 0.34 19.26 -12.81
CA SER A 384 0.86 20.42 -12.06
C SER A 384 1.24 20.03 -10.63
N PHE A 385 0.31 19.45 -9.86
CA PHE A 385 0.55 19.02 -8.48
C PHE A 385 1.67 18.00 -8.37
N LYS A 386 1.70 17.00 -9.29
CA LYS A 386 2.77 15.99 -9.38
C LYS A 386 4.14 16.65 -9.64
N LYS A 387 4.22 17.70 -10.47
CA LYS A 387 5.46 18.50 -10.68
C LYS A 387 5.79 19.47 -9.55
N GLU A 388 4.81 19.99 -8.82
CA GLU A 388 5.04 20.89 -7.67
C GLU A 388 5.54 20.14 -6.44
N ALA A 389 5.00 18.95 -6.17
CA ALA A 389 5.53 18.06 -5.13
C ALA A 389 7.00 17.67 -5.41
N ALA A 390 7.29 17.20 -6.63
CA ALA A 390 8.66 16.89 -7.04
C ALA A 390 9.61 18.10 -6.95
N LYS A 391 9.15 19.31 -7.30
CA LYS A 391 9.92 20.55 -7.14
C LYS A 391 10.16 20.95 -5.68
N ALA A 392 9.19 20.70 -4.79
CA ALA A 392 9.29 21.03 -3.37
C ALA A 392 10.38 20.21 -2.65
N PHE A 393 10.56 18.94 -3.02
CA PHE A 393 11.65 18.11 -2.49
C PHE A 393 12.99 18.37 -3.18
N SER A 394 12.99 18.54 -4.51
CA SER A 394 14.24 18.64 -5.29
C SER A 394 15.02 19.95 -5.16
N HIS A 395 14.35 21.07 -4.84
CA HIS A 395 14.99 22.39 -4.74
C HIS A 395 14.65 23.11 -3.43
N VAL A 396 15.50 22.87 -2.41
CA VAL A 396 15.55 23.69 -1.19
C VAL A 396 15.89 25.14 -1.56
N VAL A 397 14.89 26.02 -1.49
CA VAL A 397 15.07 27.45 -1.73
C VAL A 397 15.74 28.05 -0.50
N ASN A 398 16.99 28.51 -0.64
CA ASN A 398 17.68 29.26 0.41
C ASN A 398 16.87 30.50 0.82
N ILE A 399 16.53 30.62 2.10
CA ILE A 399 15.87 31.77 2.71
C ILE A 399 16.93 32.82 3.08
N PRO A 400 16.81 34.08 2.63
CA PRO A 400 17.72 35.15 3.03
C PRO A 400 17.59 35.53 4.51
N ALA A 401 18.68 36.00 5.11
CA ALA A 401 18.72 36.38 6.53
C ALA A 401 17.77 37.53 6.94
N TYR A 402 17.24 38.30 5.98
CA TYR A 402 16.26 39.37 6.24
C TYR A 402 14.83 38.85 6.45
N GLU A 403 14.54 37.57 6.18
CA GLU A 403 13.25 36.92 6.50
C GLU A 403 13.30 36.22 7.88
N ARG A 404 14.22 36.64 8.77
CA ARG A 404 14.42 36.04 10.10
C ARG A 404 13.11 35.93 10.87
N ASP A 405 12.38 37.04 10.98
CA ASP A 405 11.15 37.14 11.76
C ASP A 405 10.07 36.18 11.22
N SER A 406 9.97 36.07 9.89
CA SER A 406 9.09 35.09 9.22
C SER A 406 9.49 33.64 9.52
N VAL A 407 10.78 33.35 9.62
CA VAL A 407 11.28 32.01 9.99
C VAL A 407 11.06 31.74 11.47
N GLU A 408 11.28 32.73 12.34
CA GLU A 408 11.14 32.60 13.79
C GLU A 408 9.68 32.28 14.17
N GLU A 409 8.70 32.98 13.57
CA GLU A 409 7.28 32.64 13.72
C GLU A 409 6.97 31.19 13.26
N ILE A 410 7.44 30.78 12.08
CA ILE A 410 7.26 29.40 11.58
C ILE A 410 7.86 28.38 12.57
N MET A 411 9.06 28.64 13.09
CA MET A 411 9.76 27.75 14.01
C MET A 411 9.06 27.67 15.36
N THR A 412 8.55 28.79 15.90
CA THR A 412 7.71 28.81 17.11
C THR A 412 6.44 27.98 16.93
N HIS A 413 5.77 28.08 15.77
CA HIS A 413 4.59 27.26 15.50
C HIS A 413 4.94 25.77 15.35
N LEU A 414 6.07 25.42 14.75
CA LEU A 414 6.55 24.03 14.66
C LEU A 414 6.94 23.47 16.04
N ASP A 415 7.59 24.25 16.89
CA ASP A 415 8.03 23.76 18.21
C ASP A 415 6.86 23.50 19.16
N LYS A 416 5.85 24.37 19.18
CA LYS A 416 4.57 24.07 19.85
C LYS A 416 3.89 22.82 19.29
N ALA A 417 3.93 22.60 17.97
CA ALA A 417 3.38 21.36 17.40
C ALA A 417 4.13 20.12 17.91
N ILE A 418 5.47 20.17 17.99
CA ILE A 418 6.30 19.08 18.54
C ILE A 418 6.03 18.87 20.04
N GLU A 419 5.85 19.94 20.82
CA GLU A 419 5.44 19.91 22.23
C GLU A 419 4.10 19.19 22.40
N PHE A 420 3.11 19.50 21.55
CA PHE A 420 1.84 18.76 21.44
C PHE A 420 1.96 17.44 20.62
N GLY A 421 3.12 16.78 20.65
CA GLY A 421 3.33 15.43 20.11
C GLY A 421 3.33 15.27 18.59
N ASN A 422 3.43 16.34 17.80
CA ASN A 422 3.43 16.25 16.34
C ASN A 422 4.80 15.82 15.79
N GLU A 423 5.06 14.52 15.67
CA GLU A 423 6.33 14.01 15.11
C GLU A 423 6.62 14.60 13.70
N TRP A 424 5.60 14.80 12.86
CA TRP A 424 5.73 15.37 11.52
C TRP A 424 6.26 16.81 11.52
N ALA A 425 5.96 17.61 12.55
CA ALA A 425 6.51 18.96 12.68
C ALA A 425 8.04 18.96 12.88
N SER A 426 8.62 17.88 13.43
CA SER A 426 10.08 17.70 13.51
C SER A 426 10.72 17.54 12.12
N PHE A 427 10.06 16.85 11.18
CA PHE A 427 10.53 16.79 9.79
C PHE A 427 10.51 18.17 9.12
N GLU A 428 9.40 18.91 9.28
CA GLU A 428 9.26 20.26 8.74
C GLU A 428 10.24 21.27 9.36
N LYS A 429 10.60 21.10 10.65
CA LYS A 429 11.65 21.87 11.34
C LYS A 429 13.03 21.58 10.76
N GLY A 430 13.35 20.31 10.48
CA GLY A 430 14.58 19.92 9.77
C GLY A 430 14.69 20.57 8.39
N LEU A 431 13.57 20.64 7.64
CA LEU A 431 13.49 21.35 6.37
C LEU A 431 13.75 22.86 6.53
N MET A 432 13.17 23.51 7.54
CA MET A 432 13.41 24.94 7.81
C MET A 432 14.88 25.21 8.11
N PHE A 433 15.51 24.44 9.00
CA PHE A 433 16.95 24.56 9.28
C PHE A 433 17.80 24.41 8.00
N ARG A 434 17.47 23.47 7.11
CA ARG A 434 18.17 23.32 5.82
C ARG A 434 17.94 24.51 4.89
N GLN A 435 16.74 25.10 4.89
CA GLN A 435 16.42 26.30 4.10
C GLN A 435 17.16 27.58 4.56
N ILE A 436 17.52 27.69 5.84
CA ILE A 436 18.39 28.77 6.37
C ILE A 436 19.88 28.40 6.44
N LYS A 437 20.30 27.28 5.83
CA LYS A 437 21.67 26.74 5.83
C LYS A 437 22.25 26.35 7.20
N GLU A 438 21.42 26.12 8.21
CA GLU A 438 21.85 25.54 9.49
C GLU A 438 21.98 24.01 9.38
N HIS A 439 22.79 23.54 8.42
CA HIS A 439 22.90 22.13 8.00
C HIS A 439 23.18 21.15 9.15
N LYS A 440 23.94 21.58 10.18
CA LYS A 440 24.18 20.77 11.38
C LYS A 440 22.91 20.56 12.22
N LYS A 441 22.16 21.64 12.51
CA LYS A 441 20.88 21.53 13.24
C LYS A 441 19.83 20.77 12.44
N ALA A 442 19.82 20.93 11.11
CA ALA A 442 18.99 20.14 10.21
C ALA A 442 19.30 18.64 10.32
N PHE A 443 20.59 18.26 10.22
CA PHE A 443 21.05 16.88 10.37
C PHE A 443 20.66 16.27 11.73
N GLU A 444 20.96 16.96 12.83
CA GLU A 444 20.57 16.54 14.19
C GLU A 444 19.05 16.37 14.34
N THR A 445 18.26 17.25 13.70
CA THR A 445 16.80 17.18 13.71
C THR A 445 16.30 15.97 12.91
N PHE A 446 16.81 15.71 11.70
CA PHE A 446 16.44 14.53 10.92
C PHE A 446 16.86 13.21 11.60
N ILE A 447 17.98 13.16 12.32
CA ILE A 447 18.34 12.00 13.15
C ILE A 447 17.34 11.79 14.30
N LYS A 448 16.88 12.86 14.97
CA LYS A 448 15.81 12.77 15.99
C LYS A 448 14.50 12.28 15.36
N THR A 449 14.13 12.83 14.21
CA THR A 449 12.93 12.46 13.42
C THR A 449 12.94 11.00 12.95
N LEU A 450 14.09 10.41 12.62
CA LEU A 450 14.20 8.96 12.33
C LEU A 450 14.20 8.09 13.59
N ASN A 451 14.58 8.65 14.75
CA ASN A 451 14.62 7.92 16.02
C ASN A 451 13.26 7.88 16.74
N MET A 452 12.37 8.83 16.43
CA MET A 452 10.92 8.75 16.70
C MET A 452 10.33 7.42 16.20
N LYS A 453 9.17 7.01 16.71
CA LYS A 453 8.64 5.65 16.49
C LYS A 453 7.56 5.62 15.41
N ASP A 454 6.63 6.55 15.46
CA ASP A 454 5.41 6.50 14.65
C ASP A 454 5.68 7.04 13.24
N LEU A 455 6.77 7.79 13.04
CA LEU A 455 7.34 8.11 11.73
C LEU A 455 8.09 6.97 11.02
N ARG A 456 8.50 5.89 11.71
CA ARG A 456 9.22 4.77 11.04
C ARG A 456 8.31 3.90 10.19
N THR A 457 7.01 3.89 10.48
CA THR A 457 5.99 3.25 9.63
C THR A 457 5.64 4.13 8.43
N ALA A 458 5.80 5.46 8.54
CA ALA A 458 5.68 6.42 7.44
C ALA A 458 6.90 6.33 6.49
N ALA A 459 6.88 5.34 5.60
CA ALA A 459 7.95 5.08 4.62
C ALA A 459 8.35 6.32 3.79
N THR A 460 7.38 7.17 3.43
CA THR A 460 7.59 8.45 2.74
C THR A 460 8.51 9.40 3.51
N VAL A 461 8.24 9.63 4.80
CA VAL A 461 9.05 10.50 5.66
C VAL A 461 10.41 9.88 5.95
N THR A 462 10.46 8.56 6.13
CA THR A 462 11.72 7.83 6.35
C THR A 462 12.69 8.01 5.17
N VAL A 463 12.20 7.91 3.92
CA VAL A 463 13.05 8.17 2.74
C VAL A 463 13.44 9.65 2.64
N ALA A 464 12.50 10.58 2.83
CA ALA A 464 12.79 12.01 2.76
C ALA A 464 13.81 12.46 3.82
N CYS A 465 13.76 11.89 5.03
CA CYS A 465 14.78 12.08 6.06
C CYS A 465 16.15 11.59 5.59
N TYR A 466 16.24 10.39 5.00
CA TYR A 466 17.51 9.87 4.47
C TYR A 466 18.06 10.73 3.31
N GLU A 467 17.21 11.21 2.40
CA GLU A 467 17.65 12.12 1.33
C GLU A 467 18.16 13.46 1.90
N HIS A 468 17.51 14.02 2.91
CA HIS A 468 17.93 15.29 3.50
C HIS A 468 19.11 15.15 4.46
N LEU A 469 19.32 14.00 5.11
CA LEU A 469 20.57 13.66 5.81
C LEU A 469 21.75 13.54 4.85
N GLY A 470 21.55 12.84 3.72
CA GLY A 470 22.56 12.71 2.66
C GLY A 470 22.96 14.09 2.12
N ALA A 471 21.97 14.94 1.85
CA ALA A 471 22.21 16.30 1.40
C ALA A 471 22.89 17.17 2.46
N CYS A 472 22.47 17.13 3.73
CA CYS A 472 23.14 17.90 4.78
C CYS A 472 24.60 17.46 4.98
N SER A 473 24.90 16.15 4.92
CA SER A 473 26.27 15.62 5.00
C SER A 473 27.14 16.12 3.84
N ARG A 474 26.60 16.10 2.61
CA ARG A 474 27.27 16.62 1.41
C ARG A 474 27.48 18.14 1.48
N ASP A 475 26.46 18.89 1.87
CA ASP A 475 26.49 20.34 1.96
C ASP A 475 27.46 20.79 3.09
N LEU A 476 27.62 20.00 4.16
CA LEU A 476 28.67 20.17 5.19
C LEU A 476 30.07 19.83 4.66
N ALA A 477 30.25 18.73 3.92
CA ALA A 477 31.54 18.33 3.34
C ALA A 477 32.13 19.37 2.36
N GLN A 478 31.28 20.18 1.74
CA GLN A 478 31.71 21.30 0.89
C GLN A 478 32.34 22.45 1.69
N GLY A 479 31.95 22.64 2.96
CA GLY A 479 32.51 23.64 3.86
C GLY A 479 33.61 23.14 4.80
N GLU A 480 33.87 21.83 4.83
CA GLU A 480 34.89 21.22 5.68
C GLU A 480 36.31 21.41 5.11
N ILE A 481 37.25 21.76 5.99
CA ILE A 481 38.66 22.03 5.70
C ILE A 481 39.52 20.80 6.00
N ASP A 482 39.18 20.03 7.04
CA ASP A 482 39.89 18.79 7.36
C ASP A 482 39.62 17.69 6.30
N PRO A 483 40.64 17.19 5.57
CA PRO A 483 40.46 16.13 4.59
C PRO A 483 39.95 14.81 5.18
N GLU A 484 40.16 14.52 6.47
CA GLU A 484 39.66 13.28 7.07
C GLU A 484 38.16 13.37 7.39
N ASN A 485 37.72 14.41 8.10
CA ASN A 485 36.31 14.67 8.38
C ASN A 485 35.50 14.93 7.11
N LYS A 486 36.09 15.58 6.09
CA LYS A 486 35.48 15.73 4.77
C LYS A 486 35.16 14.36 4.14
N ARG A 487 36.12 13.43 4.11
CA ARG A 487 35.90 12.06 3.63
C ARG A 487 34.83 11.31 4.43
N LYS A 488 34.77 11.50 5.76
CA LYS A 488 33.71 10.93 6.60
C LYS A 488 32.32 11.47 6.22
N LEU A 489 32.20 12.78 6.03
CA LEU A 489 30.95 13.44 5.62
C LEU A 489 30.51 13.04 4.20
N GLU A 490 31.45 12.88 3.27
CA GLU A 490 31.20 12.36 1.92
C GLU A 490 30.72 10.90 1.96
N ALA A 491 31.34 10.05 2.78
CA ALA A 491 30.93 8.67 2.99
C ALA A 491 29.55 8.55 3.66
N ASP A 492 29.25 9.40 4.65
CA ASP A 492 27.92 9.47 5.26
C ASP A 492 26.87 9.97 4.27
N ALA A 493 27.18 10.97 3.43
CA ALA A 493 26.28 11.43 2.38
C ALA A 493 25.88 10.28 1.43
N ILE A 494 26.88 9.53 0.93
CA ILE A 494 26.70 8.33 0.10
C ILE A 494 25.82 7.29 0.82
N LYS A 495 26.12 6.99 2.09
CA LYS A 495 25.41 6.02 2.94
C LYS A 495 23.94 6.39 3.14
N TYR A 496 23.65 7.67 3.38
CA TYR A 496 22.27 8.14 3.55
C TYR A 496 21.48 8.19 2.23
N PHE A 497 22.07 8.65 1.12
CA PHE A 497 21.40 8.58 -0.18
C PHE A 497 21.15 7.13 -0.64
N ARG A 498 22.09 6.20 -0.39
CA ARG A 498 21.88 4.76 -0.64
C ARG A 498 20.70 4.22 0.18
N LYS A 499 20.58 4.59 1.46
CA LYS A 499 19.42 4.24 2.29
C LYS A 499 18.11 4.80 1.74
N ALA A 500 18.10 6.06 1.27
CA ALA A 500 16.92 6.65 0.63
C ALA A 500 16.46 5.83 -0.59
N VAL A 501 17.39 5.44 -1.47
CA VAL A 501 17.11 4.63 -2.66
C VAL A 501 16.66 3.20 -2.32
N VAL A 502 17.30 2.52 -1.38
CA VAL A 502 16.90 1.16 -0.99
C VAL A 502 15.54 1.17 -0.29
N THR A 503 15.29 2.09 0.64
CA THR A 503 13.98 2.23 1.28
C THR A 503 12.90 2.72 0.29
N SER A 504 13.24 3.43 -0.79
CA SER A 504 12.32 3.69 -1.90
C SER A 504 11.88 2.39 -2.59
N ALA A 505 12.83 1.51 -2.93
CA ALA A 505 12.57 0.32 -3.73
C ALA A 505 11.89 -0.83 -2.95
N CYS A 506 12.20 -0.98 -1.66
CA CYS A 506 11.64 -2.06 -0.84
C CYS A 506 10.16 -1.87 -0.43
N ASN A 507 9.57 -0.69 -0.65
CA ASN A 507 8.19 -0.41 -0.22
C ASN A 507 7.16 -0.67 -1.34
N ALA A 508 6.22 -1.58 -1.08
CA ALA A 508 5.24 -2.06 -2.06
C ALA A 508 4.02 -1.14 -2.28
N SER A 509 3.89 -0.04 -1.53
CA SER A 509 2.77 0.93 -1.62
C SER A 509 2.73 1.65 -2.97
N GLN A 510 1.56 1.72 -3.62
CA GLN A 510 1.38 2.44 -4.90
C GLN A 510 1.81 3.91 -4.82
N GLU A 511 1.51 4.60 -3.71
CA GLU A 511 1.89 6.01 -3.47
C GLU A 511 3.38 6.29 -3.75
N LEU A 512 4.26 5.37 -3.33
CA LEU A 512 5.71 5.52 -3.48
C LEU A 512 6.22 5.28 -4.91
N ARG A 513 5.47 4.54 -5.75
CA ARG A 513 5.80 4.41 -7.17
C ARG A 513 5.70 5.76 -7.89
N TYR A 514 4.75 6.61 -7.49
CA TYR A 514 4.54 7.94 -8.10
C TYR A 514 5.51 9.02 -7.61
N LEU A 515 6.16 8.83 -6.46
CA LEU A 515 7.14 9.77 -5.90
C LEU A 515 8.58 9.49 -6.34
N ARG A 516 8.86 8.30 -6.89
CA ARG A 516 10.18 7.81 -7.32
C ARG A 516 10.99 8.80 -8.17
N ASP A 517 10.34 9.50 -9.11
CA ASP A 517 11.01 10.43 -10.02
C ASP A 517 11.19 11.86 -9.46
N GLY A 518 10.61 12.15 -8.29
CA GLY A 518 10.77 13.42 -7.58
C GLY A 518 11.94 13.45 -6.58
N TRP A 519 12.62 12.31 -6.38
CA TRP A 519 13.65 12.14 -5.35
C TRP A 519 15.07 12.30 -5.91
N MET A 520 15.79 13.27 -5.36
CA MET A 520 17.12 13.66 -5.84
C MET A 520 18.22 12.72 -5.33
N ALA A 521 17.93 11.77 -4.45
CA ALA A 521 18.91 10.82 -3.94
C ALA A 521 19.63 10.02 -5.05
N TYR A 522 18.90 9.50 -6.03
CA TYR A 522 19.50 8.72 -7.14
C TYR A 522 20.30 9.61 -8.13
N PRO A 523 19.77 10.74 -8.65
CA PRO A 523 20.57 11.69 -9.42
C PRO A 523 21.80 12.20 -8.67
N THR A 524 21.64 12.57 -7.39
CA THR A 524 22.77 13.07 -6.57
C THR A 524 23.82 11.99 -6.34
N LEU A 525 23.44 10.71 -6.23
CA LEU A 525 24.41 9.61 -6.23
C LEU A 525 25.15 9.55 -7.58
N LYS A 526 24.44 9.57 -8.71
CA LYS A 526 25.02 9.53 -10.07
C LYS A 526 25.97 10.71 -10.32
N ASP A 527 25.68 11.88 -9.74
CA ASP A 527 26.53 13.08 -9.77
C ASP A 527 27.72 13.01 -8.79
N MET A 528 27.52 12.58 -7.54
CA MET A 528 28.60 12.46 -6.54
C MET A 528 29.61 11.38 -6.91
N PHE A 529 29.13 10.31 -7.54
CA PHE A 529 29.94 9.30 -8.19
C PHE A 529 30.06 9.59 -9.70
N GLN A 530 30.47 10.81 -10.07
CA GLN A 530 31.01 11.05 -11.43
C GLN A 530 31.97 9.90 -11.76
N PRO A 531 31.71 9.12 -12.83
CA PRO A 531 32.43 7.88 -13.02
C PRO A 531 33.88 8.19 -13.38
N GLN A 532 34.76 8.02 -12.39
CA GLN A 532 36.09 7.48 -12.63
C GLN A 532 35.87 6.17 -13.40
N LYS A 533 36.05 6.23 -14.73
CA LYS A 533 35.55 5.23 -15.72
C LYS A 533 36.25 3.86 -15.65
N ARG A 534 36.61 3.37 -14.46
CA ARG A 534 37.40 2.16 -14.20
C ARG A 534 37.04 1.46 -12.88
N ASP A 535 36.00 1.93 -12.17
CA ASP A 535 35.57 1.35 -10.89
C ASP A 535 34.34 0.46 -11.08
N ILE A 536 34.59 -0.83 -11.33
CA ILE A 536 33.56 -1.84 -11.64
C ILE A 536 32.61 -2.04 -10.45
N GLU A 537 33.09 -2.00 -9.21
CA GLU A 537 32.27 -2.16 -8.00
C GLU A 537 31.25 -1.03 -7.85
N LYS A 538 31.66 0.23 -8.12
CA LYS A 538 30.71 1.35 -8.18
C LYS A 538 29.66 1.13 -9.27
N LEU A 539 30.05 0.67 -10.46
CA LEU A 539 29.13 0.40 -11.56
C LEU A 539 28.14 -0.73 -11.22
N LYS A 540 28.59 -1.84 -10.61
CA LYS A 540 27.71 -2.94 -10.16
C LYS A 540 26.69 -2.47 -9.13
N VAL A 541 27.09 -1.61 -8.18
CA VAL A 541 26.15 -0.97 -7.24
C VAL A 541 25.17 -0.04 -7.95
N PHE A 542 25.59 0.70 -8.98
CA PHE A 542 24.67 1.55 -9.76
C PHE A 542 23.69 0.75 -10.61
N ALA A 543 24.11 -0.36 -11.22
CA ALA A 543 23.21 -1.29 -11.90
C ALA A 543 22.13 -1.79 -10.90
N GLU A 544 22.53 -2.28 -9.72
CA GLU A 544 21.56 -2.76 -8.73
C GLU A 544 20.61 -1.67 -8.23
N LEU A 545 21.12 -0.46 -7.93
CA LEU A 545 20.26 0.67 -7.54
C LEU A 545 19.31 1.12 -8.67
N SER A 546 19.69 0.92 -9.93
CA SER A 546 18.85 1.22 -11.11
C SER A 546 17.80 0.12 -11.35
N ARG A 547 18.16 -1.15 -11.14
CA ARG A 547 17.28 -2.32 -11.19
C ARG A 547 16.19 -2.25 -10.13
N LEU A 548 16.58 -1.94 -8.89
CA LEU A 548 15.67 -1.58 -7.78
C LEU A 548 14.84 -0.33 -8.12
N LEU A 549 15.50 0.69 -8.71
CA LEU A 549 14.94 1.87 -9.36
C LEU A 549 13.88 1.57 -10.46
N GLY A 550 13.76 0.34 -10.95
CA GLY A 550 12.93 0.03 -12.13
C GLY A 550 13.35 0.79 -13.40
N LYS A 551 14.56 1.35 -13.39
CA LYS A 551 15.16 2.10 -14.50
C LYS A 551 16.00 1.12 -15.31
N TYR A 552 15.32 0.26 -16.03
CA TYR A 552 15.94 -0.88 -16.69
C TYR A 552 16.90 -0.44 -17.80
N GLY A 553 16.55 0.59 -18.57
CA GLY A 553 17.49 1.31 -19.46
C GLY A 553 18.78 1.77 -18.74
N ASP A 554 18.70 2.57 -17.67
CA ASP A 554 19.87 2.95 -16.84
C ASP A 554 20.68 1.73 -16.39
N THR A 555 20.02 0.59 -16.13
CA THR A 555 20.67 -0.64 -15.65
C THR A 555 21.47 -1.34 -16.75
N LEU A 556 20.90 -1.47 -17.96
CA LEU A 556 21.61 -1.97 -19.14
C LEU A 556 22.80 -1.06 -19.47
N ASP A 557 22.59 0.26 -19.42
CA ASP A 557 23.61 1.31 -19.55
C ASP A 557 24.82 1.07 -18.62
N PHE A 558 24.59 0.57 -17.39
CA PHE A 558 25.67 0.24 -16.45
C PHE A 558 26.30 -1.14 -16.71
N TYR A 559 25.53 -2.15 -17.12
CA TYR A 559 26.07 -3.47 -17.47
C TYR A 559 26.95 -3.42 -18.73
N GLU A 560 26.54 -2.71 -19.77
CA GLU A 560 27.36 -2.48 -20.97
C GLU A 560 28.70 -1.84 -20.61
N LYS A 561 28.68 -0.78 -19.78
CA LYS A 561 29.89 -0.09 -19.30
C LYS A 561 30.75 -0.91 -18.34
N ILE A 562 30.23 -2.00 -17.75
CA ILE A 562 31.05 -2.96 -17.00
C ILE A 562 31.79 -3.87 -17.98
N ILE A 563 31.10 -4.35 -19.02
CA ILE A 563 31.67 -5.22 -20.06
C ILE A 563 32.73 -4.44 -20.88
N GLU A 564 32.47 -3.18 -21.26
CA GLU A 564 33.44 -2.29 -21.92
C GLU A 564 34.77 -2.08 -21.15
N LEU A 565 34.79 -2.36 -19.84
CA LEU A 565 35.94 -2.14 -18.96
C LEU A 565 36.65 -3.43 -18.54
N ASP A 566 35.98 -4.57 -18.66
CA ASP A 566 36.50 -5.90 -18.37
C ASP A 566 35.65 -6.94 -19.12
N ASP A 567 36.15 -7.37 -20.29
CA ASP A 567 35.50 -8.37 -21.14
C ASP A 567 35.20 -9.68 -20.38
N THR A 568 35.89 -9.99 -19.27
CA THR A 568 35.59 -11.21 -18.50
C THR A 568 34.23 -11.12 -17.79
N GLN A 569 33.71 -9.91 -17.56
CA GLN A 569 32.39 -9.68 -17.00
C GLN A 569 31.26 -9.96 -18.01
N SER A 570 31.55 -10.12 -19.31
CA SER A 570 30.56 -10.52 -20.31
C SER A 570 29.92 -11.88 -20.01
N ASN A 571 30.63 -12.71 -19.23
CA ASN A 571 30.20 -14.03 -18.79
C ASN A 571 29.84 -14.07 -17.28
N ASP A 572 29.71 -12.92 -16.60
CA ASP A 572 29.26 -12.88 -15.20
C ASP A 572 27.77 -13.29 -15.12
N PRO A 573 27.43 -14.42 -14.49
CA PRO A 573 26.05 -14.91 -14.49
C PRO A 573 25.07 -14.02 -13.73
N GLU A 574 25.52 -13.15 -12.82
CA GLU A 574 24.65 -12.16 -12.18
C GLU A 574 24.31 -11.00 -13.13
N ILE A 575 25.24 -10.61 -14.02
CA ILE A 575 24.98 -9.61 -15.06
C ILE A 575 24.01 -10.19 -16.11
N ILE A 576 24.27 -11.42 -16.58
CA ILE A 576 23.39 -12.10 -17.55
C ILE A 576 22.00 -12.32 -16.94
N ARG A 577 21.89 -12.81 -15.70
CA ARG A 577 20.59 -12.95 -15.01
C ARG A 577 19.88 -11.60 -14.86
N GLY A 578 20.63 -10.53 -14.56
CA GLY A 578 20.11 -9.17 -14.50
C GLY A 578 19.52 -8.68 -15.83
N GLN A 579 20.25 -8.87 -16.94
CA GLN A 579 19.81 -8.55 -18.29
C GLN A 579 18.56 -9.37 -18.70
N ILE A 580 18.55 -10.68 -18.44
CA ILE A 580 17.38 -11.55 -18.73
C ILE A 580 16.15 -11.11 -17.89
N GLN A 581 16.33 -10.76 -16.61
CA GLN A 581 15.23 -10.22 -15.77
C GLN A 581 14.71 -8.87 -16.25
N ILE A 582 15.56 -8.03 -16.86
CA ILE A 582 15.16 -6.76 -17.48
C ILE A 582 14.32 -7.02 -18.72
N LEU A 583 14.83 -7.81 -19.66
CA LEU A 583 14.16 -8.10 -20.93
C LEU A 583 12.78 -8.74 -20.72
N ILE A 584 12.64 -9.63 -19.72
CA ILE A 584 11.34 -10.19 -19.31
C ILE A 584 10.35 -9.13 -18.79
N LYS A 585 10.83 -8.08 -18.10
CA LYS A 585 9.98 -7.01 -17.54
C LYS A 585 9.62 -5.93 -18.55
N GLU A 586 10.43 -5.76 -19.59
CA GLU A 586 10.13 -4.88 -20.73
C GLU A 586 9.33 -5.59 -21.84
N GLY A 587 9.11 -6.91 -21.72
CA GLY A 587 8.34 -7.72 -22.66
C GLY A 587 9.13 -8.28 -23.84
N HIS A 588 10.46 -8.15 -23.82
CA HIS A 588 11.37 -8.65 -24.85
C HIS A 588 11.75 -10.13 -24.63
N PHE A 589 10.73 -10.99 -24.50
CA PHE A 589 10.89 -12.40 -24.14
C PHE A 589 11.74 -13.20 -25.15
N GLU A 590 11.65 -12.89 -26.45
CA GLU A 590 12.48 -13.52 -27.49
C GLU A 590 13.98 -13.23 -27.27
N GLN A 591 14.33 -11.98 -26.95
CA GLN A 591 15.71 -11.57 -26.68
C GLN A 591 16.22 -12.19 -25.37
N ALA A 592 15.36 -12.27 -24.34
CA ALA A 592 15.67 -12.95 -23.08
C ALA A 592 16.00 -14.44 -23.28
N ALA A 593 15.29 -15.12 -24.18
CA ALA A 593 15.57 -16.51 -24.53
C ALA A 593 16.85 -16.66 -25.37
N VAL A 594 17.11 -15.77 -26.34
CA VAL A 594 18.35 -15.78 -27.15
C VAL A 594 19.59 -15.54 -26.28
N LEU A 595 19.52 -14.63 -25.31
CA LEU A 595 20.63 -14.40 -24.37
C LEU A 595 20.91 -15.63 -23.50
N LEU A 596 19.87 -16.40 -23.15
CA LEU A 596 20.00 -17.67 -22.42
C LEU A 596 20.53 -18.81 -23.32
N ASP A 597 20.10 -18.89 -24.59
CA ASP A 597 20.65 -19.82 -25.58
C ASP A 597 22.16 -19.59 -25.74
N LEU A 598 22.58 -18.32 -25.94
CA LEU A 598 23.98 -17.93 -26.07
C LEU A 598 24.81 -18.31 -24.84
N GLN A 599 24.29 -18.10 -23.63
CA GLN A 599 24.97 -18.52 -22.40
C GLN A 599 25.20 -20.04 -22.35
N SER A 600 24.26 -20.86 -22.85
CA SER A 600 24.40 -22.33 -22.86
C SER A 600 25.58 -22.83 -23.72
N CYS A 601 26.04 -22.01 -24.67
CA CYS A 601 27.21 -22.26 -25.50
C CYS A 601 28.54 -21.87 -24.82
N THR A 602 28.51 -21.11 -23.71
CA THR A 602 29.71 -20.72 -22.96
C THR A 602 30.16 -21.81 -21.99
N GLU A 603 31.44 -21.79 -21.58
CA GLU A 603 31.99 -22.81 -20.67
C GLU A 603 31.58 -22.62 -19.19
N GLY A 604 31.01 -21.47 -18.82
CA GLY A 604 30.56 -21.11 -17.47
C GLY A 604 29.25 -21.77 -17.01
N LYS A 605 29.07 -23.07 -17.26
CA LYS A 605 27.76 -23.73 -17.39
C LYS A 605 26.84 -23.83 -16.15
N TYR A 606 27.29 -23.52 -14.93
CA TYR A 606 26.53 -23.85 -13.71
C TYR A 606 26.52 -22.72 -12.65
N LYS A 607 25.77 -21.64 -12.94
CA LYS A 607 25.40 -20.61 -11.93
C LYS A 607 23.98 -20.05 -12.04
N ILE A 608 23.32 -20.09 -13.21
CA ILE A 608 21.88 -19.82 -13.29
C ILE A 608 21.11 -21.10 -12.95
N THR A 609 20.04 -20.97 -12.17
CA THR A 609 19.21 -22.10 -11.74
C THR A 609 18.35 -22.66 -12.87
N GLU A 610 18.19 -23.98 -12.89
CA GLU A 610 17.32 -24.70 -13.84
C GLU A 610 15.88 -24.14 -13.85
N GLU A 611 15.35 -23.81 -12.67
CA GLU A 611 14.03 -23.19 -12.46
C GLU A 611 13.90 -21.84 -13.19
N PHE A 612 14.92 -20.98 -13.10
CA PHE A 612 14.94 -19.69 -13.80
C PHE A 612 14.99 -19.90 -15.33
N CYS A 613 15.86 -20.80 -15.81
CA CYS A 613 15.94 -21.12 -17.24
C CYS A 613 14.58 -21.57 -17.81
N LYS A 614 13.87 -22.46 -17.09
CA LYS A 614 12.52 -22.90 -17.46
C LYS A 614 11.50 -21.76 -17.42
N SER A 615 11.56 -20.90 -16.41
CA SER A 615 10.71 -19.71 -16.27
C SER A 615 10.87 -18.76 -17.47
N VAL A 616 12.11 -18.55 -17.94
CA VAL A 616 12.43 -17.75 -19.14
C VAL A 616 11.84 -18.39 -20.40
N TYR A 617 12.13 -19.67 -20.65
CA TYR A 617 11.65 -20.36 -21.87
C TYR A 617 10.13 -20.48 -21.92
N LEU A 618 9.44 -20.74 -20.80
CA LEU A 618 7.97 -20.73 -20.74
C LEU A 618 7.40 -19.34 -21.02
N LYS A 619 7.92 -18.29 -20.39
CA LYS A 619 7.45 -16.91 -20.63
C LYS A 619 7.62 -16.50 -22.10
N CYS A 620 8.70 -16.95 -22.74
CA CYS A 620 8.91 -16.80 -24.17
C CYS A 620 7.93 -17.64 -25.02
N ALA A 621 7.70 -18.90 -24.69
CA ALA A 621 6.79 -19.78 -25.42
C ALA A 621 5.33 -19.26 -25.40
N PHE A 622 4.82 -18.86 -24.23
CA PHE A 622 3.49 -18.25 -24.11
C PHE A 622 3.38 -16.91 -24.87
N HIS A 623 4.46 -16.11 -24.93
CA HIS A 623 4.49 -14.90 -25.73
C HIS A 623 4.43 -15.21 -27.23
N LEU A 624 5.30 -16.10 -27.73
CA LEU A 624 5.34 -16.53 -29.12
C LEU A 624 3.97 -17.07 -29.59
N LEU A 625 3.33 -17.89 -28.76
CA LEU A 625 1.96 -18.36 -28.97
C LEU A 625 0.95 -17.22 -29.11
N SER A 626 1.00 -16.22 -28.21
CA SER A 626 0.12 -15.04 -28.28
C SER A 626 0.34 -14.16 -29.52
N THR A 627 1.49 -14.33 -30.20
CA THR A 627 1.84 -13.68 -31.47
C THR A 627 1.68 -14.60 -32.70
N ASP A 628 1.00 -15.74 -32.54
CA ASP A 628 0.76 -16.77 -33.56
C ASP A 628 2.00 -17.48 -34.14
N LYS A 629 3.18 -17.28 -33.53
CA LYS A 629 4.45 -17.98 -33.86
C LYS A 629 4.46 -19.40 -33.28
N LYS A 630 3.56 -20.26 -33.77
CA LYS A 630 3.32 -21.61 -33.20
C LYS A 630 4.56 -22.53 -33.24
N GLU A 631 5.35 -22.50 -34.32
CA GLU A 631 6.54 -23.36 -34.45
C GLU A 631 7.65 -22.96 -33.46
N ASP A 632 7.97 -21.67 -33.39
CA ASP A 632 8.91 -21.11 -32.41
C ASP A 632 8.45 -21.39 -30.97
N SER A 633 7.15 -21.19 -30.68
CA SER A 633 6.51 -21.52 -29.41
C SER A 633 6.79 -22.97 -29.01
N GLY A 634 6.54 -23.92 -29.92
CA GLY A 634 6.81 -25.34 -29.68
C GLY A 634 8.28 -25.66 -29.42
N GLN A 635 9.22 -24.97 -30.10
CA GLN A 635 10.64 -25.09 -29.79
C GLN A 635 10.98 -24.58 -28.38
N ARG A 636 10.44 -23.42 -27.97
CA ARG A 636 10.68 -22.86 -26.63
C ARG A 636 10.04 -23.69 -25.52
N PHE A 637 8.87 -24.28 -25.74
CA PHE A 637 8.30 -25.27 -24.83
C PHE A 637 9.19 -26.51 -24.70
N ARG A 638 9.63 -27.12 -25.81
CA ARG A 638 10.55 -28.29 -25.77
C ARG A 638 11.85 -27.98 -25.01
N GLN A 639 12.44 -26.80 -25.20
CA GLN A 639 13.60 -26.36 -24.39
C GLN A 639 13.29 -26.29 -22.89
N ALA A 640 12.13 -25.76 -22.48
CA ALA A 640 11.73 -25.73 -21.07
C ALA A 640 11.60 -27.13 -20.45
N PHE A 641 11.18 -28.15 -21.22
CA PHE A 641 11.13 -29.53 -20.77
C PHE A 641 12.52 -30.18 -20.70
N TYR A 642 13.34 -30.07 -21.75
CA TYR A 642 14.65 -30.77 -21.82
C TYR A 642 15.78 -30.11 -21.01
N VAL A 643 15.63 -28.87 -20.55
CA VAL A 643 16.54 -28.22 -19.59
C VAL A 643 16.70 -29.02 -18.28
N ALA A 644 15.76 -29.91 -17.96
CA ALA A 644 15.85 -30.83 -16.81
C ALA A 644 16.76 -32.06 -17.03
N SER A 645 17.19 -32.34 -18.27
CA SER A 645 17.94 -33.56 -18.63
C SER A 645 19.45 -33.34 -18.68
N ALA A 646 20.02 -32.83 -17.57
CA ALA A 646 21.48 -32.74 -17.40
C ALA A 646 22.15 -34.13 -17.47
N ASP A 647 21.50 -35.14 -16.87
CA ASP A 647 21.69 -36.54 -17.24
C ASP A 647 20.95 -36.80 -18.57
N LYS A 648 21.72 -36.92 -19.66
CA LYS A 648 21.17 -37.25 -20.98
C LYS A 648 20.56 -38.66 -20.96
N PRO A 649 19.26 -38.85 -21.28
CA PRO A 649 18.79 -40.15 -21.73
C PRO A 649 19.57 -40.53 -23.00
N LYS A 650 19.96 -41.80 -23.14
CA LYS A 650 20.85 -42.27 -24.23
C LYS A 650 20.16 -42.44 -25.59
N ALA A 651 18.87 -42.13 -25.66
CA ALA A 651 18.07 -41.92 -26.85
C ALA A 651 17.08 -40.78 -26.56
N GLU A 652 16.54 -40.13 -27.59
CA GLU A 652 15.33 -39.32 -27.39
C GLU A 652 14.19 -40.24 -26.94
N PRO A 653 13.31 -39.80 -26.02
CA PRO A 653 12.12 -40.55 -25.65
C PRO A 653 11.18 -40.65 -26.87
N ASP A 654 10.33 -41.67 -26.94
CA ASP A 654 9.33 -41.77 -28.03
C ASP A 654 8.24 -40.69 -27.87
N PHE A 655 7.86 -40.43 -26.61
CA PHE A 655 6.85 -39.47 -26.21
C PHE A 655 7.36 -38.58 -25.06
N ASP A 656 6.91 -37.34 -25.02
CA ASP A 656 7.31 -36.39 -23.98
C ASP A 656 6.34 -36.43 -22.78
N ILE A 657 5.08 -36.85 -23.03
CA ILE A 657 4.02 -37.05 -22.03
C ILE A 657 3.19 -38.30 -22.38
N PHE A 658 2.96 -39.17 -21.38
CA PHE A 658 1.99 -40.28 -21.42
C PHE A 658 0.81 -39.99 -20.48
N PHE A 659 -0.41 -39.99 -20.99
CA PHE A 659 -1.63 -39.90 -20.17
C PHE A 659 -2.17 -41.29 -19.82
N LEU A 660 -2.44 -41.52 -18.53
CA LEU A 660 -3.03 -42.73 -17.97
C LEU A 660 -4.34 -42.41 -17.25
N TYR A 661 -5.44 -43.05 -17.63
CA TYR A 661 -6.77 -42.88 -17.02
C TYR A 661 -7.65 -44.13 -17.19
N ASP A 662 -8.77 -44.21 -16.47
CA ASP A 662 -9.73 -45.33 -16.55
C ASP A 662 -10.38 -45.39 -17.95
N GLU A 663 -10.24 -46.52 -18.65
CA GLU A 663 -10.94 -46.77 -19.92
C GLU A 663 -12.34 -47.33 -19.61
N GLU A 664 -13.38 -46.79 -20.25
CA GLU A 664 -14.76 -47.22 -19.95
C GLU A 664 -14.98 -48.71 -20.31
N ASN A 665 -15.42 -49.50 -19.32
CA ASN A 665 -16.11 -50.75 -19.58
C ASN A 665 -17.54 -50.43 -20.03
N GLU A 666 -17.92 -50.79 -21.26
CA GLU A 666 -19.22 -50.51 -21.91
C GLU A 666 -20.47 -50.96 -21.11
N THR A 667 -20.28 -51.74 -20.04
CA THR A 667 -21.34 -52.32 -19.21
C THR A 667 -21.75 -51.48 -18.00
N GLN A 668 -21.09 -50.33 -17.73
CA GLN A 668 -21.45 -49.40 -16.64
C GLN A 668 -22.08 -48.10 -17.15
N LYS A 669 -22.92 -47.44 -16.33
CA LYS A 669 -23.80 -46.34 -16.80
C LYS A 669 -23.04 -45.02 -17.04
N PRO A 670 -23.38 -44.22 -18.09
CA PRO A 670 -22.45 -43.25 -18.68
C PRO A 670 -22.52 -41.84 -18.05
N ARG A 671 -22.67 -41.73 -16.73
CA ARG A 671 -22.96 -40.44 -16.06
C ARG A 671 -21.96 -39.97 -14.99
N SER A 672 -20.83 -40.66 -14.80
CA SER A 672 -19.81 -40.26 -13.82
C SER A 672 -18.36 -40.69 -14.16
N LYS A 673 -18.06 -41.06 -15.41
CA LYS A 673 -16.71 -41.48 -15.85
C LYS A 673 -16.18 -40.74 -17.09
N VAL A 674 -16.96 -39.79 -17.61
CA VAL A 674 -16.69 -39.08 -18.87
C VAL A 674 -15.67 -37.93 -18.69
N GLN A 675 -15.30 -37.56 -17.46
CA GLN A 675 -14.50 -36.36 -17.21
C GLN A 675 -13.00 -36.63 -17.33
N ALA A 676 -12.50 -37.80 -16.90
CA ALA A 676 -11.09 -38.15 -17.03
C ALA A 676 -10.62 -38.17 -18.49
N SER A 677 -11.34 -38.87 -19.37
CA SER A 677 -11.01 -39.01 -20.79
C SER A 677 -11.21 -37.69 -21.56
N ALA A 678 -12.26 -36.93 -21.25
CA ALA A 678 -12.44 -35.59 -21.79
C ALA A 678 -11.33 -34.63 -21.35
N LEU A 679 -10.88 -34.67 -20.09
CA LEU A 679 -9.77 -33.85 -19.60
C LEU A 679 -8.45 -34.26 -20.24
N ALA A 680 -8.18 -35.57 -20.39
CA ALA A 680 -7.01 -36.09 -21.10
C ALA A 680 -6.96 -35.58 -22.55
N ASN A 681 -8.07 -35.67 -23.29
CA ASN A 681 -8.15 -35.22 -24.68
C ASN A 681 -8.00 -33.70 -24.80
N ASN A 682 -8.70 -32.90 -23.98
CA ASN A 682 -8.54 -31.45 -23.97
C ASN A 682 -7.11 -31.01 -23.60
N LEU A 683 -6.45 -31.71 -22.66
CA LEU A 683 -5.05 -31.48 -22.33
C LEU A 683 -4.11 -31.91 -23.47
N LYS A 684 -4.40 -33.01 -24.17
CA LYS A 684 -3.63 -33.49 -25.30
C LYS A 684 -3.74 -32.55 -26.51
N ASP A 685 -4.92 -32.03 -26.80
CA ASP A 685 -5.15 -31.06 -27.88
C ASP A 685 -4.47 -29.72 -27.59
N ILE A 686 -4.58 -29.21 -26.35
CA ILE A 686 -3.81 -28.04 -25.91
C ILE A 686 -2.32 -28.34 -26.01
N LEU A 687 -1.79 -29.31 -25.26
CA LEU A 687 -0.35 -29.50 -25.12
C LEU A 687 0.28 -29.92 -26.46
N GLY A 688 -0.32 -30.85 -27.20
CA GLY A 688 0.16 -31.26 -28.52
C GLY A 688 0.09 -30.11 -29.54
N GLY A 689 -1.07 -29.46 -29.65
CA GLY A 689 -1.31 -28.42 -30.66
C GLY A 689 -0.62 -27.07 -30.41
N ILE A 690 -0.33 -26.73 -29.15
CA ILE A 690 0.29 -25.45 -28.76
C ILE A 690 1.79 -25.58 -28.46
N SER A 691 2.22 -26.70 -27.87
CA SER A 691 3.60 -26.87 -27.39
C SER A 691 4.46 -27.83 -28.22
N GLY A 692 3.88 -28.51 -29.22
CA GLY A 692 4.63 -29.39 -30.13
C GLY A 692 5.34 -30.55 -29.42
N LEU A 693 4.83 -30.94 -28.25
CA LEU A 693 5.23 -32.13 -27.51
C LEU A 693 4.57 -33.36 -28.13
N ARG A 694 5.25 -34.51 -28.08
CA ARG A 694 4.70 -35.79 -28.52
C ARG A 694 3.94 -36.41 -27.36
N ILE A 695 2.64 -36.61 -27.54
CA ILE A 695 1.73 -37.00 -26.46
C ILE A 695 0.91 -38.21 -26.90
N THR A 696 0.86 -39.22 -26.03
CA THR A 696 0.00 -40.40 -26.21
C THR A 696 -0.84 -40.63 -24.96
N SER A 697 -1.97 -41.30 -25.13
CA SER A 697 -2.95 -41.63 -24.09
C SER A 697 -3.27 -43.11 -24.16
N ASN A 698 -3.30 -43.77 -22.99
CA ASN A 698 -3.65 -45.18 -22.80
C ASN A 698 -3.24 -46.11 -23.96
N SER A 699 -4.19 -46.52 -24.80
CA SER A 699 -4.06 -47.59 -25.80
C SER A 699 -3.94 -47.08 -27.26
N GLU A 700 -3.90 -45.76 -27.47
CA GLU A 700 -4.04 -45.16 -28.81
C GLU A 700 -2.86 -45.43 -29.75
N SER A 701 -1.63 -45.45 -29.23
CA SER A 701 -0.41 -45.64 -30.03
C SER A 701 -0.02 -47.11 -30.20
N LEU A 702 -0.95 -48.05 -29.99
CA LEU A 702 -0.67 -49.49 -30.04
C LEU A 702 -0.66 -50.03 -31.48
N LEU A 703 0.35 -50.86 -31.79
CA LEU A 703 0.40 -51.56 -33.08
C LEU A 703 -0.66 -52.67 -33.14
N PRO A 704 -1.39 -52.84 -34.27
CA PRO A 704 -2.36 -53.91 -34.44
C PRO A 704 -1.75 -55.30 -34.17
N GLY A 705 -2.44 -56.10 -33.34
CA GLY A 705 -1.98 -57.44 -32.95
C GLY A 705 -0.91 -57.48 -31.84
N SER A 706 -0.50 -56.33 -31.28
CA SER A 706 0.40 -56.30 -30.12
C SER A 706 -0.33 -56.57 -28.80
N LEU A 707 0.36 -57.15 -27.81
CA LEU A 707 -0.19 -57.34 -26.46
C LEU A 707 -0.29 -55.98 -25.74
N LYS A 708 -1.51 -55.64 -25.30
CA LYS A 708 -1.85 -54.36 -24.64
C LYS A 708 -0.91 -54.04 -23.48
N LEU A 709 -0.80 -54.96 -22.51
CA LEU A 709 0.02 -54.81 -21.31
C LEU A 709 1.50 -54.52 -21.62
N ASP A 710 2.15 -55.36 -22.45
CA ASP A 710 3.57 -55.21 -22.79
C ASP A 710 3.86 -53.90 -23.54
N SER A 711 2.94 -53.50 -24.41
CA SER A 711 3.15 -52.38 -25.34
C SER A 711 2.89 -51.03 -24.67
N GLN A 712 1.85 -50.93 -23.83
CA GLN A 712 1.63 -49.77 -22.96
C GLN A 712 2.78 -49.62 -21.95
N THR A 713 3.25 -50.72 -21.36
CA THR A 713 4.40 -50.72 -20.44
C THR A 713 5.67 -50.19 -21.11
N LYS A 714 5.92 -50.53 -22.38
CA LYS A 714 7.04 -49.97 -23.16
C LYS A 714 6.89 -48.47 -23.39
N GLN A 715 5.71 -48.01 -23.81
CA GLN A 715 5.45 -46.59 -24.06
C GLN A 715 5.57 -45.75 -22.78
N MET A 716 5.12 -46.26 -21.63
CA MET A 716 5.34 -45.61 -20.34
C MET A 716 6.83 -45.52 -19.98
N ASN A 717 7.62 -46.57 -20.26
CA ASN A 717 9.08 -46.56 -20.04
C ASN A 717 9.85 -45.66 -21.01
N SER A 718 9.35 -45.40 -22.22
CA SER A 718 9.95 -44.48 -23.19
C SER A 718 9.36 -43.07 -23.17
N SER A 719 8.59 -42.73 -22.13
CA SER A 719 8.00 -41.40 -21.93
C SER A 719 8.72 -40.58 -20.85
N SER A 720 8.92 -39.28 -21.05
CA SER A 720 9.58 -38.43 -20.02
C SER A 720 8.70 -38.12 -18.80
N ASN A 721 7.38 -37.99 -19.00
CA ASN A 721 6.42 -37.69 -17.93
C ASN A 721 5.21 -38.62 -18.05
N ILE A 722 4.70 -39.11 -16.92
CA ILE A 722 3.47 -39.92 -16.85
C ILE A 722 2.45 -39.12 -16.04
N ILE A 723 1.29 -38.83 -16.63
CA ILE A 723 0.20 -38.09 -15.99
C ILE A 723 -0.97 -39.04 -15.78
N LEU A 724 -1.23 -39.36 -14.52
CA LEU A 724 -2.40 -40.13 -14.07
C LEU A 724 -3.57 -39.18 -13.81
N ILE A 725 -4.75 -39.46 -14.39
CA ILE A 725 -5.98 -38.69 -14.15
C ILE A 725 -7.03 -39.59 -13.47
N LEU A 726 -7.57 -39.13 -12.34
CA LEU A 726 -8.61 -39.85 -11.57
C LEU A 726 -9.88 -38.99 -11.39
N ASP A 727 -11.04 -39.59 -11.67
CA ASP A 727 -12.39 -39.01 -11.68
C ASP A 727 -13.35 -39.67 -10.67
N THR A 728 -12.86 -40.66 -9.90
CA THR A 728 -13.68 -41.37 -8.89
C THR A 728 -12.91 -41.67 -7.60
N ASN A 729 -13.67 -41.86 -6.52
CA ASN A 729 -13.22 -42.42 -5.23
C ASN A 729 -13.53 -43.92 -5.11
N GLU A 730 -13.85 -44.60 -6.22
CA GLU A 730 -14.13 -46.05 -6.23
C GLU A 730 -12.82 -46.85 -6.11
N GLU A 731 -12.90 -48.12 -5.71
CA GLU A 731 -11.71 -48.98 -5.71
C GLU A 731 -11.19 -49.16 -7.14
N LEU A 732 -9.92 -48.80 -7.38
CA LEU A 732 -9.23 -49.05 -8.65
C LEU A 732 -9.27 -50.54 -8.98
N GLN A 733 -9.96 -50.91 -10.07
CA GLN A 733 -10.08 -52.30 -10.52
C GLN A 733 -9.15 -52.61 -11.71
N GLY A 734 -8.92 -53.90 -11.95
CA GLY A 734 -8.32 -54.41 -13.19
C GLY A 734 -6.99 -53.77 -13.60
N GLU A 735 -6.90 -53.47 -14.90
CA GLU A 735 -5.67 -53.05 -15.58
C GLU A 735 -5.12 -51.70 -15.08
N LEU A 736 -5.98 -50.74 -14.75
CA LEU A 736 -5.54 -49.42 -14.28
C LEU A 736 -4.70 -49.52 -12.99
N LYS A 737 -5.08 -50.41 -12.06
CA LYS A 737 -4.32 -50.67 -10.83
C LYS A 737 -2.93 -51.25 -11.10
N TYR A 738 -2.79 -52.07 -12.14
CA TYR A 738 -1.51 -52.60 -12.60
C TYR A 738 -0.63 -51.52 -13.23
N PHE A 739 -1.18 -50.69 -14.14
CA PHE A 739 -0.43 -49.60 -14.75
C PHE A 739 -0.01 -48.51 -13.75
N ILE A 740 -0.80 -48.20 -12.72
CA ILE A 740 -0.38 -47.26 -11.66
C ILE A 740 0.80 -47.82 -10.85
N GLN A 741 0.86 -49.14 -10.63
CA GLN A 741 2.03 -49.78 -10.00
C GLN A 741 3.28 -49.69 -10.88
N ILE A 742 3.14 -49.88 -12.20
CA ILE A 742 4.23 -49.68 -13.18
C ILE A 742 4.68 -48.21 -13.21
N ALA A 743 3.76 -47.25 -13.28
CA ALA A 743 4.08 -45.83 -13.26
C ALA A 743 4.86 -45.43 -12.00
N LYS A 744 4.45 -45.94 -10.83
CA LYS A 744 5.19 -45.76 -9.56
C LYS A 744 6.58 -46.40 -9.60
N HIS A 745 6.75 -47.53 -10.26
CA HIS A 745 8.07 -48.18 -10.38
C HIS A 745 9.03 -47.36 -11.27
N ILE A 746 8.55 -46.87 -12.41
CA ILE A 746 9.31 -46.02 -13.36
C ILE A 746 9.76 -44.71 -12.71
N ASP A 747 8.88 -44.10 -11.89
CA ASP A 747 9.17 -42.88 -11.11
C ASP A 747 10.18 -43.13 -9.97
N LEU A 748 10.08 -44.27 -9.26
CA LEU A 748 11.08 -44.69 -8.27
C LEU A 748 12.46 -44.98 -8.90
N GLU A 749 12.50 -45.50 -10.13
CA GLU A 749 13.74 -45.65 -10.90
C GLU A 749 14.22 -44.32 -11.53
N LYS A 750 13.50 -43.21 -11.34
CA LYS A 750 13.77 -41.87 -11.90
C LYS A 750 13.85 -41.81 -13.43
N LYS A 751 13.22 -42.76 -14.14
CA LYS A 751 13.19 -42.80 -15.61
C LYS A 751 12.22 -41.77 -16.20
N SER A 752 11.11 -41.54 -15.50
CA SER A 752 10.03 -40.61 -15.89
C SER A 752 9.47 -39.96 -14.63
N LYS A 753 8.91 -38.74 -14.73
CA LYS A 753 8.22 -38.11 -13.59
C LYS A 753 6.74 -38.48 -13.55
N LEU A 754 6.24 -38.89 -12.38
CA LEU A 754 4.81 -39.15 -12.15
C LEU A 754 4.08 -37.91 -11.61
N CYS A 755 2.99 -37.54 -12.28
CA CYS A 755 2.03 -36.54 -11.85
C CYS A 755 0.64 -37.18 -11.69
N LEU A 756 -0.13 -36.73 -10.69
CA LEU A 756 -1.51 -37.11 -10.43
C LEU A 756 -2.42 -35.88 -10.55
N ILE A 757 -3.43 -35.98 -11.41
CA ILE A 757 -4.55 -35.04 -11.50
C ILE A 757 -5.79 -35.68 -10.89
N THR A 758 -6.45 -34.95 -10.00
CA THR A 758 -7.62 -35.40 -9.24
C THR A 758 -8.82 -34.50 -9.51
N ILE A 759 -9.87 -35.03 -10.14
CA ILE A 759 -11.07 -34.26 -10.49
C ILE A 759 -11.97 -34.13 -9.25
N ASP A 760 -12.46 -32.91 -9.00
CA ASP A 760 -13.36 -32.50 -7.92
C ASP A 760 -12.98 -32.98 -6.50
N GLY A 761 -11.68 -33.23 -6.27
CA GLY A 761 -11.12 -33.64 -4.97
C GLY A 761 -11.11 -35.15 -4.71
N CYS A 762 -11.16 -35.98 -5.75
CA CYS A 762 -10.97 -37.42 -5.60
C CYS A 762 -9.60 -37.79 -5.01
N THR A 763 -9.52 -38.90 -4.28
CA THR A 763 -8.30 -39.39 -3.61
C THR A 763 -7.82 -40.69 -4.24
N CYS A 764 -6.56 -40.74 -4.68
CA CYS A 764 -5.95 -41.99 -5.12
C CYS A 764 -5.80 -42.96 -3.92
N PRO A 765 -6.36 -44.20 -3.97
CA PRO A 765 -6.26 -45.17 -2.88
C PRO A 765 -4.90 -45.90 -2.83
N LEU A 766 -3.92 -45.47 -3.63
CA LEU A 766 -2.54 -45.96 -3.60
C LEU A 766 -1.61 -44.87 -3.10
N GLU A 767 -0.67 -45.22 -2.21
CA GLU A 767 0.33 -44.28 -1.71
C GLU A 767 1.33 -43.89 -2.80
N LEU A 768 1.00 -42.85 -3.56
CA LEU A 768 1.92 -42.13 -4.43
C LEU A 768 2.65 -41.06 -3.60
N THR A 769 3.80 -41.43 -3.04
CA THR A 769 4.75 -40.56 -2.36
C THR A 769 5.68 -39.90 -3.38
N GLY A 770 6.06 -38.63 -3.18
CA GLY A 770 6.92 -37.86 -4.10
C GLY A 770 6.21 -37.31 -5.36
N CYS A 771 5.17 -37.98 -5.84
CA CYS A 771 4.35 -37.57 -6.99
C CYS A 771 3.70 -36.18 -6.83
N LEU A 772 3.75 -35.37 -7.90
CA LEU A 772 3.08 -34.07 -7.98
C LEU A 772 1.56 -34.25 -8.03
N ARG A 773 0.81 -33.58 -7.14
CA ARG A 773 -0.67 -33.64 -7.12
C ARG A 773 -1.30 -32.31 -7.56
N VAL A 774 -2.32 -32.38 -8.40
CA VAL A 774 -3.07 -31.22 -8.89
C VAL A 774 -4.56 -31.51 -8.90
N ASP A 775 -5.31 -30.87 -7.99
CA ASP A 775 -6.77 -30.90 -8.05
C ASP A 775 -7.29 -30.06 -9.22
N PHE A 776 -8.08 -30.69 -10.08
CA PHE A 776 -8.89 -30.04 -11.11
C PHE A 776 -10.32 -29.90 -10.60
N LYS A 777 -10.99 -28.78 -10.91
CA LYS A 777 -12.40 -28.58 -10.57
C LYS A 777 -13.24 -28.41 -11.83
N THR A 778 -14.27 -29.21 -11.99
CA THR A 778 -15.04 -29.31 -13.25
C THR A 778 -15.72 -28.00 -13.65
N ILE A 779 -15.99 -27.11 -12.68
CA ILE A 779 -16.46 -25.73 -12.90
C ILE A 779 -15.54 -24.94 -13.87
N LEU A 780 -14.23 -25.23 -13.90
CA LEU A 780 -13.27 -24.57 -14.80
C LEU A 780 -13.51 -24.90 -16.29
N MET A 781 -14.24 -25.96 -16.62
CA MET A 781 -14.55 -26.30 -18.03
C MET A 781 -15.58 -25.37 -18.67
N GLN A 782 -16.25 -24.51 -17.90
CA GLN A 782 -17.31 -23.63 -18.42
C GLN A 782 -16.79 -22.38 -19.16
N ARG A 783 -15.48 -22.10 -19.13
CA ARG A 783 -14.86 -20.93 -19.76
C ARG A 783 -13.46 -21.27 -20.30
N GLN A 784 -13.21 -21.01 -21.58
CA GLN A 784 -11.93 -21.32 -22.22
C GLN A 784 -10.75 -20.53 -21.63
N ASP A 785 -10.96 -19.26 -21.25
CA ASP A 785 -9.92 -18.40 -20.66
C ASP A 785 -9.45 -18.94 -19.29
N ASP A 786 -10.39 -19.35 -18.44
CA ASP A 786 -10.10 -19.94 -17.13
C ASP A 786 -9.38 -21.30 -17.26
N PHE A 787 -9.73 -22.10 -18.28
CA PHE A 787 -9.03 -23.35 -18.59
C PHE A 787 -7.61 -23.12 -19.12
N PHE A 788 -7.39 -22.11 -19.97
CA PHE A 788 -6.05 -21.75 -20.44
C PHE A 788 -5.15 -21.26 -19.30
N LEU A 789 -5.68 -20.40 -18.41
CA LEU A 789 -4.96 -19.92 -17.23
C LEU A 789 -4.63 -21.05 -16.25
N TRP A 790 -5.54 -22.02 -16.09
CA TRP A 790 -5.26 -23.25 -15.32
C TRP A 790 -4.19 -24.12 -16.00
N ALA A 791 -4.26 -24.34 -17.31
CA ALA A 791 -3.27 -25.12 -18.06
C ALA A 791 -1.87 -24.48 -18.02
N GLN A 792 -1.80 -23.14 -18.06
CA GLN A 792 -0.57 -22.39 -17.81
C GLN A 792 -0.03 -22.68 -16.39
N SER A 793 -0.86 -22.53 -15.35
CA SER A 793 -0.45 -22.86 -13.97
C SER A 793 -0.09 -24.34 -13.77
N PHE A 794 -0.67 -25.25 -14.55
CA PHE A 794 -0.36 -26.68 -14.53
C PHE A 794 1.05 -26.93 -15.10
N LEU A 795 1.38 -26.32 -16.25
CA LEU A 795 2.71 -26.42 -16.87
C LEU A 795 3.83 -25.89 -15.96
N TYR A 796 3.63 -24.77 -15.27
CA TYR A 796 4.59 -24.26 -14.29
C TYR A 796 4.84 -25.27 -13.15
N ARG A 797 3.79 -25.92 -12.63
CA ARG A 797 3.92 -26.95 -11.58
C ARG A 797 4.61 -28.22 -12.10
N LEU A 798 4.23 -28.71 -13.28
CA LEU A 798 4.79 -29.92 -13.90
C LEU A 798 6.31 -29.81 -14.11
N LEU A 799 6.78 -28.61 -14.46
CA LEU A 799 8.21 -28.33 -14.63
C LEU A 799 8.96 -28.01 -13.32
N GLY A 800 8.24 -27.93 -12.18
CA GLY A 800 8.79 -27.73 -10.85
C GLY A 800 9.00 -26.28 -10.42
N ILE A 801 8.38 -25.31 -11.11
CA ILE A 801 8.59 -23.88 -10.87
C ILE A 801 7.67 -23.39 -9.76
N THR A 802 8.27 -22.73 -8.76
CA THR A 802 7.57 -22.16 -7.61
C THR A 802 7.08 -20.73 -7.88
N LYS A 803 6.02 -20.30 -7.20
CA LYS A 803 5.49 -18.92 -7.27
C LYS A 803 6.39 -17.86 -6.61
N SER A 804 7.67 -18.13 -6.40
CA SER A 804 8.61 -17.20 -5.76
C SER A 804 9.31 -16.24 -6.75
N GLU A 805 9.24 -16.52 -8.06
CA GLU A 805 9.73 -15.65 -9.16
C GLU A 805 8.58 -15.13 -10.08
N GLU A 806 7.39 -14.92 -9.50
CA GLU A 806 6.29 -14.10 -10.07
C GLU A 806 6.37 -12.64 -9.59
#